data_AF-A0A8T7KDC3-F1
#
_entry.id   AF-A0A8T7KDC3-F1
#
_cell.length_a   1.000
_cell.length_b   1.000
_cell.length_c   1.000
_cell.angle_alpha   90.00
_cell.angle_beta   90.00
_cell.angle_gamma   90.00
#
_symmetry.space_group_name_H-M   'P 1'
#
loop_
_entity.id
_entity.type
_entity.pdbx_description
1 polymer ?
#
loop_
_entity_poly.entity_id
_entity_poly.type
_entity_poly.pdbx_seq_one_letter_code
_entity_poly.pdbx_strand_id
1 'polypeptide(L)'
;MHNDRHIIELQLTRRELLCGIAAGTGMATLAACGAPGRLVPPARLVTPPFRGATDLTPNPVVAENRLPGDPDWQVTRDLGDIEGFASATSITAGDTITIYVNTSAPYYHVLLYRSGYYGGAGGRLIARLEDLTGYQQPAPHRDAATGLASCAHWAASVQVQTGPDWVSGIYIAKLVRPDTGGEAHVYFVVRDDTRLRPILYQQSVSTYHAYNNYGGKSLYTFNSGNCSTVSGAPRAVRVSLLRPYTGLQSLHGFDCYLHAEYPLVRWLEAQGYDVGYCTNLDTHQSGKVGARNVLLGRQLFISSGHDEYWSQEMRDAITAARDAGVNLAFFSSNVGYWRVRFENDPWTGATESVMVCYKTTESGTPDPSGYYTGTWRDPAGVNQPEQLLVGMQYVGDNDQRGFPLRVDAQYARDRIYRHTGLEQLPEGTYVDIGNDLIGWEWDAVHVDSPHPPDIEILAATPVYGPLLADAGHLYTVQRAVTHVIRYRASSGAQVFASGTNRWSWGLELVEPDPRLRQITCNLLADMGVQPATPASDLVLDEMPVLRPASGKAALRTGAVPVISKLTVSSEDDTLVIRWETDIDTTGQVWLREQPGDPWAPPLVAGEVHRHLTRQHEIRLAWLLSGQRYYLQVAAASATGQVAITDAIEAEFSGASLRGRARGMLRPMYASTARPLVCWSEQHPVLAGILTLGTSTLAGLVGWRAAAMQRQRRAKVAEK
;
A
#
# COMPACT_ATOMS: atom_id res chain seq x y z
N MET A 1 -64.08 -4.86 3.64
CA MET A 1 -64.88 -6.04 4.04
C MET A 1 -63.90 -7.22 4.06
N HIS A 2 -63.22 -7.43 5.20
CA HIS A 2 -63.49 -8.48 6.23
C HIS A 2 -63.22 -9.89 5.67
N ASN A 3 -62.37 -10.77 6.22
CA ASN A 3 -61.91 -11.11 7.58
C ASN A 3 -60.62 -11.98 7.43
N ASP A 4 -59.78 -12.35 8.39
CA ASP A 4 -59.53 -12.02 9.80
C ASP A 4 -58.12 -12.57 10.13
N ARG A 5 -57.45 -11.96 11.11
CA ARG A 5 -56.13 -12.35 11.66
C ARG A 5 -56.33 -13.20 12.93
N HIS A 6 -55.38 -14.11 13.21
CA HIS A 6 -55.05 -14.47 14.60
C HIS A 6 -53.54 -14.66 14.80
N ILE A 7 -53.04 -13.97 15.82
CA ILE A 7 -51.71 -13.97 16.43
C ILE A 7 -51.77 -14.88 17.66
N ILE A 8 -50.71 -15.66 17.93
CA ILE A 8 -50.39 -16.13 19.29
C ILE A 8 -48.87 -16.03 19.51
N GLU A 9 -48.48 -15.09 20.36
CA GLU A 9 -47.22 -15.10 21.13
C GLU A 9 -47.40 -16.01 22.37
N LEU A 10 -46.32 -16.66 22.82
CA LEU A 10 -46.19 -17.07 24.23
C LEU A 10 -44.72 -17.05 24.67
N GLN A 11 -44.53 -16.52 25.88
CA GLN A 11 -43.30 -16.00 26.47
C GLN A 11 -42.34 -17.06 27.05
N LEU A 12 -41.06 -16.68 27.12
CA LEU A 12 -40.00 -17.29 27.93
C LEU A 12 -40.02 -16.77 29.38
N THR A 13 -39.76 -17.62 30.38
CA THR A 13 -39.07 -17.22 31.62
C THR A 13 -38.17 -18.32 32.23
N ARG A 14 -36.88 -17.95 32.37
CA ARG A 14 -35.83 -18.25 33.38
C ARG A 14 -36.13 -19.28 34.50
N ARG A 15 -35.19 -20.21 34.76
CA ARG A 15 -34.14 -20.14 35.83
C ARG A 15 -33.62 -21.54 36.26
N GLU A 16 -32.29 -21.71 36.17
CA GLU A 16 -31.36 -22.54 36.96
C GLU A 16 -31.78 -23.96 37.43
N LEU A 17 -31.04 -25.00 37.03
CA LEU A 17 -30.44 -25.94 38.01
C LEU A 17 -29.25 -26.74 37.43
N LEU A 18 -28.23 -26.86 38.27
CA LEU A 18 -26.91 -27.46 38.07
C LEU A 18 -26.90 -29.01 38.18
N CYS A 19 -25.85 -29.57 37.57
CA CYS A 19 -25.10 -30.79 37.94
C CYS A 19 -25.75 -32.18 37.82
N GLY A 20 -25.09 -33.05 37.04
CA GLY A 20 -24.73 -34.38 37.55
C GLY A 20 -24.76 -35.57 36.58
N ILE A 21 -23.59 -35.88 35.99
CA ILE A 21 -23.02 -37.23 35.86
C ILE A 21 -23.62 -38.22 34.82
N ALA A 22 -22.84 -38.34 33.73
CA ALA A 22 -22.27 -39.54 33.12
C ALA A 22 -23.08 -40.53 32.24
N ALA A 23 -22.42 -40.79 31.10
CA ALA A 23 -22.28 -42.03 30.36
C ALA A 23 -23.44 -42.48 29.45
N GLY A 24 -23.14 -42.55 28.15
CA GLY A 24 -23.88 -43.40 27.22
C GLY A 24 -23.91 -42.95 25.76
N THR A 25 -22.79 -43.14 25.05
CA THR A 25 -22.70 -43.64 23.66
C THR A 25 -23.77 -43.23 22.62
N GLY A 26 -23.33 -42.53 21.56
CA GLY A 26 -24.07 -42.50 20.29
C GLY A 26 -23.67 -41.37 19.34
N MET A 27 -22.39 -41.21 18.98
CA MET A 27 -22.01 -40.34 17.85
C MET A 27 -22.24 -41.09 16.53
N ALA A 28 -23.25 -40.65 15.78
CA ALA A 28 -23.41 -40.98 14.38
C ALA A 28 -22.45 -40.11 13.55
N THR A 29 -21.38 -40.71 13.05
CA THR A 29 -20.55 -40.15 11.98
C THR A 29 -21.30 -40.19 10.65
N LEU A 30 -21.72 -39.02 10.16
CA LEU A 30 -22.05 -38.82 8.76
C LEU A 30 -20.75 -38.86 7.96
N ALA A 31 -20.52 -39.98 7.27
CA ALA A 31 -19.43 -40.14 6.32
C ALA A 31 -19.69 -39.27 5.08
N ALA A 32 -18.93 -38.21 4.92
CA ALA A 32 -18.75 -37.55 3.64
C ALA A 32 -17.78 -38.39 2.80
N CYS A 33 -18.22 -38.88 1.65
CA CYS A 33 -17.36 -39.49 0.64
C CYS A 33 -16.44 -38.40 0.04
N GLY A 34 -15.28 -38.20 0.67
CA GLY A 34 -14.15 -37.47 0.08
C GLY A 34 -13.15 -38.47 -0.51
N ALA A 35 -12.50 -38.09 -1.61
CA ALA A 35 -11.32 -38.77 -2.16
C ALA A 35 -10.28 -39.06 -1.05
N PRO A 36 -9.43 -40.11 -1.18
CA PRO A 36 -8.48 -40.46 -0.13
C PRO A 36 -7.55 -39.28 0.18
N GLY A 37 -7.81 -38.62 1.31
CA GLY A 37 -6.96 -37.57 1.84
C GLY A 37 -5.60 -38.14 2.17
N ARG A 38 -4.56 -37.59 1.56
CA ARG A 38 -3.18 -37.97 1.84
C ARG A 38 -2.88 -37.65 3.30
N LEU A 39 -2.45 -38.66 4.07
CA LEU A 39 -1.95 -38.45 5.43
C LEU A 39 -0.70 -37.57 5.33
N VAL A 40 -0.83 -36.30 5.73
CA VAL A 40 0.30 -35.37 5.88
C VAL A 40 0.96 -35.72 7.21
N PRO A 41 2.19 -36.25 7.24
CA PRO A 41 2.86 -36.51 8.49
C PRO A 41 3.14 -35.17 9.20
N PRO A 42 2.96 -35.09 10.54
CA PRO A 42 3.40 -33.91 11.27
C PRO A 42 4.90 -33.73 11.04
N ALA A 43 5.30 -32.56 10.52
CA ALA A 43 6.70 -32.26 10.29
C ALA A 43 7.42 -32.17 11.66
N ARG A 44 8.61 -32.77 11.75
CA ARG A 44 9.44 -32.69 12.95
C ARG A 44 9.96 -31.27 13.07
N LEU A 45 9.34 -30.46 13.93
CA LEU A 45 9.85 -29.12 14.24
C LEU A 45 11.25 -29.25 14.83
N VAL A 46 12.25 -28.78 14.10
CA VAL A 46 13.57 -28.47 14.66
C VAL A 46 13.50 -27.03 15.12
N THR A 47 13.27 -26.84 16.42
CA THR A 47 13.35 -25.53 17.05
C THR A 47 14.79 -25.26 17.50
N PRO A 48 15.32 -24.05 17.28
CA PRO A 48 16.57 -23.65 17.93
C PRO A 48 16.40 -23.69 19.45
N PRO A 49 17.47 -23.96 20.24
CA PRO A 49 17.37 -24.12 21.69
C PRO A 49 16.78 -22.86 22.35
N PHE A 50 15.58 -23.02 22.93
CA PHE A 50 14.89 -21.99 23.69
C PHE A 50 15.59 -21.79 25.03
N ARG A 51 16.32 -20.68 25.20
CA ARG A 51 16.63 -20.20 26.55
C ARG A 51 15.44 -19.38 27.02
N GLY A 52 14.55 -20.02 27.76
CA GLY A 52 13.43 -19.35 28.39
C GLY A 52 13.92 -18.17 29.21
N ALA A 53 13.57 -16.96 28.78
CA ALA A 53 13.68 -15.79 29.62
C ALA A 53 12.62 -15.94 30.71
N THR A 54 13.04 -16.33 31.91
CA THR A 54 12.26 -16.21 33.14
C THR A 54 12.16 -14.73 33.52
N ASP A 55 11.49 -13.92 32.70
CA ASP A 55 11.32 -12.52 32.99
C ASP A 55 9.85 -12.14 33.02
N LEU A 56 9.47 -11.48 34.11
CA LEU A 56 8.13 -10.97 34.43
C LEU A 56 7.81 -9.75 33.55
N THR A 57 8.12 -9.79 32.26
CA THR A 57 7.88 -8.67 31.36
C THR A 57 6.41 -8.68 30.95
N PRO A 58 5.57 -7.70 31.37
CA PRO A 58 4.15 -7.72 31.05
C PRO A 58 3.88 -7.56 29.55
N ASN A 59 4.85 -7.06 28.77
CA ASN A 59 4.75 -6.89 27.31
C ASN A 59 5.45 -8.06 26.57
N PRO A 60 4.70 -8.95 25.89
CA PRO A 60 5.25 -10.08 25.13
C PRO A 60 6.21 -9.65 24.01
N VAL A 61 6.01 -8.48 23.39
CA VAL A 61 6.89 -7.97 22.32
C VAL A 61 8.29 -7.67 22.85
N VAL A 62 8.40 -7.11 24.07
CA VAL A 62 9.71 -6.85 24.70
C VAL A 62 10.43 -8.15 25.04
N ALA A 63 9.71 -9.16 25.54
CA ALA A 63 10.28 -10.48 25.80
C ALA A 63 10.75 -11.16 24.50
N GLU A 64 9.92 -11.09 23.46
CA GLU A 64 10.20 -11.64 22.13
C GLU A 64 11.45 -11.01 21.49
N ASN A 65 11.60 -9.68 21.59
CA ASN A 65 12.73 -8.95 21.01
C ASN A 65 14.08 -9.22 21.68
N ARG A 66 14.11 -9.90 22.83
CA ARG A 66 15.35 -10.35 23.48
C ARG A 66 15.86 -11.66 22.90
N LEU A 67 15.05 -12.36 22.12
CA LEU A 67 15.48 -13.56 21.41
C LEU A 67 16.37 -13.17 20.21
N PRO A 68 17.34 -14.04 19.84
CA PRO A 68 18.23 -13.76 18.72
C PRO A 68 17.45 -13.67 17.41
N GLY A 69 17.70 -12.59 16.66
CA GLY A 69 17.21 -12.46 15.29
C GLY A 69 18.06 -13.23 14.29
N ASP A 70 17.49 -13.44 13.10
CA ASP A 70 18.12 -14.08 11.96
C ASP A 70 17.81 -13.22 10.71
N PRO A 71 18.81 -12.59 10.06
CA PRO A 71 18.60 -11.71 8.92
C PRO A 71 18.27 -12.45 7.60
N ASP A 72 18.40 -13.78 7.55
CA ASP A 72 18.21 -14.60 6.34
C ASP A 72 16.73 -14.82 5.98
N TRP A 73 15.82 -14.15 6.68
CA TRP A 73 14.38 -14.25 6.49
C TRP A 73 13.88 -13.67 5.17
N GLN A 74 14.66 -12.83 4.46
CA GLN A 74 14.25 -12.19 3.21
C GLN A 74 14.44 -13.10 1.99
N VAL A 75 13.59 -12.98 0.97
CA VAL A 75 13.85 -13.57 -0.35
C VAL A 75 14.97 -12.80 -1.03
N THR A 76 16.02 -13.53 -1.40
CA THR A 76 17.17 -13.02 -2.17
C THR A 76 17.20 -13.59 -3.59
N ARG A 77 16.49 -14.70 -3.83
CA ARG A 77 16.48 -15.43 -5.10
C ARG A 77 15.06 -15.86 -5.51
N ASP A 78 14.25 -14.89 -5.92
CA ASP A 78 12.93 -15.17 -6.53
C ASP A 78 13.12 -15.66 -7.98
N LEU A 79 13.20 -16.98 -8.15
CA LEU A 79 13.37 -17.63 -9.46
C LEU A 79 12.04 -18.06 -10.10
N GLY A 80 10.91 -17.89 -9.40
CA GLY A 80 9.60 -18.37 -9.84
C GLY A 80 9.48 -19.89 -9.97
N ASP A 81 10.36 -20.66 -9.32
CA ASP A 81 10.44 -22.13 -9.39
C ASP A 81 9.95 -22.83 -8.10
N ILE A 82 9.57 -22.06 -7.08
CA ILE A 82 8.82 -22.47 -5.89
C ILE A 82 7.87 -21.35 -5.50
N GLU A 83 6.65 -21.72 -5.12
CA GLU A 83 5.61 -20.77 -4.73
C GLU A 83 4.63 -21.41 -3.74
N GLY A 84 3.88 -20.60 -3.00
CA GLY A 84 2.91 -21.13 -2.07
C GLY A 84 2.03 -20.09 -1.41
N PHE A 85 1.06 -20.56 -0.63
CA PHE A 85 0.17 -19.75 0.19
C PHE A 85 -0.25 -20.52 1.45
N ALA A 86 -0.82 -19.82 2.42
CA ALA A 86 -1.32 -20.41 3.66
C ALA A 86 -2.85 -20.63 3.59
N SER A 87 -3.38 -21.58 4.37
CA SER A 87 -4.82 -21.90 4.40
C SER A 87 -5.72 -20.76 4.86
N ALA A 88 -5.16 -19.76 5.55
CA ALA A 88 -5.85 -18.57 6.03
C ALA A 88 -4.87 -17.40 6.08
N THR A 89 -5.38 -16.16 6.03
CA THR A 89 -4.58 -14.94 6.21
C THR A 89 -4.17 -14.73 7.66
N SER A 90 -4.95 -15.27 8.61
CA SER A 90 -4.61 -15.26 10.03
C SER A 90 -5.11 -16.53 10.74
N ILE A 91 -4.49 -16.85 11.88
CA ILE A 91 -4.91 -17.88 12.83
C ILE A 91 -4.71 -17.39 14.26
N THR A 92 -5.36 -17.98 15.26
CA THR A 92 -5.10 -17.68 16.67
C THR A 92 -3.91 -18.50 17.16
N ALA A 93 -3.08 -17.96 18.06
CA ALA A 93 -2.01 -18.73 18.69
C ALA A 93 -2.55 -20.01 19.35
N GLY A 94 -1.93 -21.15 19.03
CA GLY A 94 -2.42 -22.48 19.40
C GLY A 94 -3.20 -23.19 18.28
N ASP A 95 -3.59 -22.51 17.21
CA ASP A 95 -4.23 -23.14 16.06
C ASP A 95 -3.21 -23.73 15.08
N THR A 96 -3.71 -24.56 14.16
CA THR A 96 -2.93 -25.12 13.04
C THR A 96 -3.10 -24.26 11.79
N ILE A 97 -2.01 -24.00 11.07
CA ILE A 97 -2.05 -23.45 9.71
C ILE A 97 -1.46 -24.44 8.71
N THR A 98 -2.09 -24.55 7.54
CA THR A 98 -1.57 -25.39 6.44
C THR A 98 -0.86 -24.51 5.43
N ILE A 99 0.34 -24.91 5.01
CA ILE A 99 1.06 -24.28 3.90
C ILE A 99 0.94 -25.17 2.67
N TYR A 100 0.53 -24.56 1.55
CA TYR A 100 0.43 -25.19 0.25
C TYR A 100 1.59 -24.72 -0.61
N VAL A 101 2.36 -25.66 -1.15
CA VAL A 101 3.56 -25.39 -1.94
C VAL A 101 3.45 -26.08 -3.28
N ASN A 102 3.79 -25.35 -4.33
CA ASN A 102 3.95 -25.85 -5.69
C ASN A 102 5.44 -25.75 -6.07
N THR A 103 6.04 -26.89 -6.43
CA THR A 103 7.42 -26.91 -6.91
C THR A 103 7.71 -28.17 -7.72
N SER A 104 8.65 -28.08 -8.68
CA SER A 104 9.19 -29.24 -9.39
C SER A 104 10.33 -29.94 -8.65
N ALA A 105 10.84 -29.36 -7.55
CA ALA A 105 11.92 -29.97 -6.78
C ALA A 105 11.47 -31.29 -6.12
N PRO A 106 12.34 -32.30 -6.01
CA PRO A 106 12.04 -33.51 -5.23
C PRO A 106 11.90 -33.21 -3.73
N TYR A 107 12.61 -32.20 -3.22
CA TYR A 107 12.52 -31.74 -1.84
C TYR A 107 12.74 -30.23 -1.74
N TYR A 108 12.18 -29.63 -0.69
CA TYR A 108 12.33 -28.22 -0.35
C TYR A 108 12.33 -28.04 1.18
N HIS A 109 12.59 -26.81 1.64
CA HIS A 109 12.52 -26.46 3.05
C HIS A 109 11.50 -25.35 3.28
N VAL A 110 10.91 -25.33 4.48
CA VAL A 110 10.17 -24.19 5.02
C VAL A 110 10.91 -23.68 6.24
N LEU A 111 11.45 -22.47 6.13
CA LEU A 111 12.03 -21.73 7.24
C LEU A 111 10.95 -20.78 7.77
N LEU A 112 10.46 -21.04 8.98
CA LEU A 112 9.40 -20.25 9.57
C LEU A 112 9.98 -19.12 10.41
N TYR A 113 9.64 -17.89 10.06
CA TYR A 113 10.06 -16.67 10.73
C TYR A 113 8.86 -15.94 11.35
N ARG A 114 9.11 -15.21 12.45
CA ARG A 114 8.26 -14.09 12.89
C ARG A 114 8.98 -12.80 12.52
N SER A 115 8.33 -11.93 11.76
CA SER A 115 8.83 -10.60 11.40
C SER A 115 8.81 -9.68 12.63
N GLY A 116 9.77 -8.76 12.75
CA GLY A 116 9.89 -7.90 13.92
C GLY A 116 11.22 -7.16 14.00
N TYR A 117 11.58 -6.65 15.18
CA TYR A 117 12.83 -5.88 15.36
C TYR A 117 14.07 -6.76 15.56
N TYR A 118 14.08 -7.59 16.60
CA TYR A 118 15.17 -8.53 16.97
C TYR A 118 16.59 -7.94 16.87
N GLY A 119 16.84 -6.79 17.49
CA GLY A 119 18.15 -6.13 17.46
C GLY A 119 18.57 -5.62 16.08
N GLY A 120 17.61 -5.41 15.18
CA GLY A 120 17.83 -4.92 13.83
C GLY A 120 17.88 -6.00 12.74
N ALA A 121 17.90 -7.29 13.11
CA ALA A 121 17.92 -8.41 12.16
C ALA A 121 16.63 -8.52 11.34
N GLY A 122 15.51 -8.05 11.89
CA GLY A 122 14.27 -7.90 11.13
C GLY A 122 13.32 -9.10 11.12
N GLY A 123 13.80 -10.25 11.58
CA GLY A 123 13.01 -11.47 11.75
C GLY A 123 13.70 -12.40 12.73
N ARG A 124 12.93 -13.32 13.31
CA ARG A 124 13.45 -14.42 14.12
C ARG A 124 13.04 -15.74 13.50
N LEU A 125 14.02 -16.62 13.31
CA LEU A 125 13.76 -18.00 12.93
C LEU A 125 13.10 -18.75 14.10
N ILE A 126 11.91 -19.27 13.86
CA ILE A 126 11.11 -20.00 14.85
C ILE A 126 11.27 -21.51 14.67
N ALA A 127 11.23 -21.98 13.43
CA ALA A 127 11.34 -23.40 13.13
C ALA A 127 11.91 -23.63 11.74
N ARG A 128 12.59 -24.77 11.57
CA ARG A 128 12.96 -25.31 10.27
C ARG A 128 12.20 -26.60 10.00
N LEU A 129 11.57 -26.68 8.84
CA LEU A 129 10.94 -27.88 8.32
C LEU A 129 11.74 -28.28 7.08
N GLU A 130 12.67 -29.21 7.25
CA GLU A 130 13.64 -29.61 6.24
C GLU A 130 13.18 -30.86 5.49
N ASP A 131 13.76 -31.09 4.31
CA ASP A 131 13.52 -32.25 3.44
C ASP A 131 12.03 -32.58 3.19
N LEU A 132 11.19 -31.55 3.10
CA LEU A 132 9.79 -31.73 2.74
C LEU A 132 9.70 -32.18 1.30
N THR A 133 8.95 -33.25 1.03
CA THR A 133 8.79 -33.74 -0.34
C THR A 133 8.07 -32.71 -1.20
N GLY A 134 8.68 -32.33 -2.32
CA GLY A 134 8.09 -31.39 -3.27
C GLY A 134 7.10 -32.05 -4.22
N TYR A 135 6.09 -31.29 -4.62
CA TYR A 135 5.05 -31.73 -5.55
C TYR A 135 4.67 -30.59 -6.49
N GLN A 136 4.50 -30.94 -7.77
CA GLN A 136 3.81 -30.04 -8.70
C GLN A 136 2.32 -30.12 -8.43
N GLN A 137 1.73 -28.99 -8.06
CA GLN A 137 0.30 -28.87 -7.83
C GLN A 137 -0.43 -28.75 -9.18
N PRO A 138 -1.72 -29.12 -9.26
CA PRO A 138 -2.51 -28.87 -10.45
C PRO A 138 -2.60 -27.37 -10.76
N ALA A 139 -2.83 -27.04 -12.04
CA ALA A 139 -3.03 -25.66 -12.46
C ALA A 139 -4.23 -25.03 -11.70
N PRO A 140 -4.21 -23.72 -11.40
CA PRO A 140 -5.33 -23.05 -10.74
C PRO A 140 -6.64 -23.26 -11.51
N HIS A 141 -7.74 -23.38 -10.80
CA HIS A 141 -9.06 -23.23 -11.41
C HIS A 141 -9.21 -21.80 -11.90
N ARG A 142 -9.81 -21.64 -13.09
CA ARG A 142 -9.90 -20.36 -13.78
C ARG A 142 -11.30 -20.11 -14.27
N ASP A 143 -11.73 -18.86 -14.17
CA ASP A 143 -12.91 -18.34 -14.83
C ASP A 143 -12.46 -17.18 -15.75
N ALA A 144 -12.54 -17.39 -17.06
CA ALA A 144 -12.13 -16.40 -18.04
C ALA A 144 -13.06 -15.18 -18.07
N ALA A 145 -14.34 -15.36 -17.72
CA ALA A 145 -15.32 -14.28 -17.71
C ALA A 145 -15.03 -13.30 -16.58
N THR A 146 -14.70 -13.77 -15.38
CA THR A 146 -14.42 -12.89 -14.23
C THR A 146 -12.93 -12.59 -14.04
N GLY A 147 -12.06 -13.40 -14.63
CA GLY A 147 -10.63 -13.36 -14.41
C GLY A 147 -10.16 -14.06 -13.13
N LEU A 148 -11.06 -14.75 -12.40
CA LEU A 148 -10.72 -15.45 -11.17
C LEU A 148 -9.72 -16.58 -11.44
N ALA A 149 -8.65 -16.63 -10.66
CA ALA A 149 -7.74 -17.77 -10.56
C ALA A 149 -7.65 -18.21 -9.09
N SER A 150 -7.94 -19.48 -8.80
CA SER A 150 -7.92 -20.02 -7.45
C SER A 150 -7.15 -21.33 -7.34
N CYS A 151 -6.29 -21.41 -6.32
CA CYS A 151 -5.53 -22.60 -5.97
C CYS A 151 -6.12 -23.34 -4.76
N ALA A 152 -7.34 -23.01 -4.33
CA ALA A 152 -7.97 -23.57 -3.14
C ALA A 152 -8.09 -25.13 -3.15
N HIS A 153 -7.94 -25.76 -4.32
CA HIS A 153 -7.99 -27.22 -4.48
C HIS A 153 -6.60 -27.90 -4.36
N TRP A 154 -5.52 -27.13 -4.18
CA TRP A 154 -4.18 -27.69 -4.00
C TRP A 154 -4.11 -28.62 -2.80
N ALA A 155 -3.31 -29.69 -2.93
CA ALA A 155 -3.12 -30.63 -1.84
C ALA A 155 -2.24 -30.01 -0.75
N ALA A 156 -2.63 -30.17 0.52
CA ALA A 156 -1.86 -29.73 1.67
C ALA A 156 -0.41 -30.25 1.60
N SER A 157 0.57 -29.35 1.75
CA SER A 157 1.98 -29.72 1.67
C SER A 157 2.59 -29.93 3.05
N VAL A 158 2.32 -29.03 3.99
CA VAL A 158 2.76 -29.17 5.39
C VAL A 158 1.79 -28.46 6.34
N GLN A 159 1.60 -29.03 7.53
CA GLN A 159 0.85 -28.41 8.61
C GLN A 159 1.80 -27.91 9.69
N VAL A 160 1.57 -26.68 10.15
CA VAL A 160 2.32 -26.03 11.22
C VAL A 160 1.37 -25.86 12.40
N GLN A 161 1.64 -26.60 13.48
CA GLN A 161 0.96 -26.41 14.75
C GLN A 161 1.63 -25.24 15.49
N THR A 162 0.89 -24.16 15.71
CA THR A 162 1.41 -23.04 16.51
C THR A 162 1.28 -23.35 18.01
N GLY A 163 2.19 -22.80 18.82
CA GLY A 163 2.10 -22.87 20.28
C GLY A 163 1.17 -21.79 20.83
N PRO A 164 0.50 -22.02 21.97
CA PRO A 164 -0.30 -20.98 22.62
C PRO A 164 0.55 -19.82 23.16
N ASP A 165 1.87 -20.02 23.25
CA ASP A 165 2.88 -19.04 23.67
C ASP A 165 3.44 -18.22 22.49
N TRP A 166 3.02 -18.50 21.25
CA TRP A 166 3.46 -17.73 20.09
C TRP A 166 2.97 -16.29 20.19
N VAL A 167 3.92 -15.35 20.19
CA VAL A 167 3.62 -13.93 20.28
C VAL A 167 2.92 -13.47 19.02
N SER A 168 1.82 -12.73 19.17
CA SER A 168 1.09 -12.16 18.03
C SER A 168 2.03 -11.38 17.12
N GLY A 169 1.91 -11.57 15.81
CA GLY A 169 2.86 -11.05 14.85
C GLY A 169 2.53 -11.44 13.42
N ILE A 170 3.31 -10.89 12.49
CA ILE A 170 3.31 -11.30 11.09
C ILE A 170 4.37 -12.38 10.92
N TYR A 171 3.95 -13.56 10.45
CA TYR A 171 4.78 -14.73 10.28
C TYR A 171 5.03 -14.96 8.79
N ILE A 172 6.25 -15.42 8.48
CA ILE A 172 6.74 -15.64 7.13
C ILE A 172 7.24 -17.07 7.06
N ALA A 173 6.57 -17.90 6.26
CA ALA A 173 7.13 -19.16 5.81
C ALA A 173 7.97 -18.90 4.55
N LYS A 174 9.29 -18.86 4.71
CA LYS A 174 10.25 -18.76 3.62
C LYS A 174 10.48 -20.16 3.04
N LEU A 175 9.97 -20.37 1.83
CA LEU A 175 10.17 -21.57 1.02
C LEU A 175 11.56 -21.50 0.40
N VAL A 176 12.34 -22.59 0.49
CA VAL A 176 13.69 -22.66 -0.07
C VAL A 176 13.87 -23.95 -0.87
N ARG A 177 14.28 -23.81 -2.13
CA ARG A 177 14.73 -24.90 -2.99
C ARG A 177 16.25 -25.05 -2.91
N PRO A 178 16.77 -26.15 -2.35
CA PRO A 178 18.21 -26.34 -2.23
C PRO A 178 18.91 -26.65 -3.56
N ASP A 179 18.19 -27.16 -4.57
CA ASP A 179 18.76 -27.55 -5.86
C ASP A 179 19.07 -26.35 -6.78
N THR A 180 18.22 -25.33 -6.80
CA THR A 180 18.37 -24.10 -7.59
C THR A 180 18.74 -22.88 -6.75
N GLY A 181 18.54 -22.96 -5.43
CA GLY A 181 18.56 -21.82 -4.53
C GLY A 181 17.35 -20.90 -4.69
N GLY A 182 16.26 -21.36 -5.31
CA GLY A 182 15.02 -20.58 -5.45
C GLY A 182 14.31 -20.38 -4.12
N GLU A 183 13.77 -19.19 -3.90
CA GLU A 183 13.16 -18.80 -2.63
C GLU A 183 11.79 -18.14 -2.86
N ALA A 184 10.85 -18.36 -1.93
CA ALA A 184 9.59 -17.62 -1.92
C ALA A 184 9.03 -17.36 -0.51
N HIS A 185 8.22 -16.33 -0.33
CA HIS A 185 7.50 -16.03 0.92
C HIS A 185 6.04 -16.47 0.88
N VAL A 186 5.59 -16.96 2.04
CA VAL A 186 4.18 -17.12 2.39
C VAL A 186 3.91 -16.36 3.69
N TYR A 187 2.96 -15.42 3.67
CA TYR A 187 2.63 -14.58 4.81
C TYR A 187 1.35 -15.06 5.51
N PHE A 188 1.32 -14.95 6.84
CA PHE A 188 0.11 -15.07 7.65
C PHE A 188 0.30 -14.36 8.99
N VAL A 189 -0.81 -13.97 9.63
CA VAL A 189 -0.80 -13.40 10.98
C VAL A 189 -1.09 -14.47 12.01
N VAL A 190 -0.34 -14.45 13.12
CA VAL A 190 -0.75 -15.16 14.34
C VAL A 190 -1.33 -14.12 15.29
N ARG A 191 -2.60 -14.32 15.67
CA ARG A 191 -3.38 -13.43 16.54
C ARG A 191 -3.25 -13.85 17.99
N ASP A 192 -3.45 -12.89 18.89
CA ASP A 192 -3.63 -13.12 20.32
C ASP A 192 -5.04 -12.67 20.71
N ASP A 193 -5.96 -13.62 20.79
CA ASP A 193 -7.37 -13.38 21.14
C ASP A 193 -7.64 -13.48 22.63
N THR A 194 -6.62 -13.89 23.40
CA THR A 194 -6.73 -14.10 24.84
C THR A 194 -6.48 -12.80 25.61
N ARG A 195 -5.69 -11.89 25.03
CA ARG A 195 -5.29 -10.62 25.64
C ARG A 195 -5.83 -9.41 24.89
N LEU A 196 -6.40 -8.48 25.65
CA LEU A 196 -6.69 -7.14 25.16
C LEU A 196 -5.43 -6.27 25.17
N ARG A 197 -4.66 -6.34 24.09
CA ARG A 197 -3.50 -5.48 23.81
C ARG A 197 -3.92 -4.03 23.52
N PRO A 198 -3.17 -3.01 23.98
CA PRO A 198 -3.49 -1.60 23.73
C PRO A 198 -3.55 -1.22 22.25
N ILE A 199 -2.60 -1.71 21.44
CA ILE A 199 -2.56 -1.47 19.99
C ILE A 199 -3.03 -2.73 19.25
N LEU A 200 -3.94 -2.56 18.28
CA LEU A 200 -4.24 -3.55 17.26
C LEU A 200 -3.81 -3.02 15.89
N TYR A 201 -2.85 -3.68 15.26
CA TYR A 201 -2.33 -3.38 13.93
C TYR A 201 -3.01 -4.27 12.89
N GLN A 202 -3.51 -3.69 11.81
CA GLN A 202 -4.10 -4.40 10.67
C GLN A 202 -3.12 -4.51 9.50
N GLN A 203 -2.91 -5.73 9.02
CA GLN A 203 -2.22 -6.01 7.77
C GLN A 203 -3.17 -5.95 6.56
N SER A 204 -2.73 -5.27 5.49
CA SER A 204 -3.52 -4.94 4.30
C SER A 204 -3.60 -6.05 3.24
N VAL A 205 -3.94 -7.28 3.66
CA VAL A 205 -4.01 -8.47 2.78
C VAL A 205 -5.01 -8.33 1.63
N SER A 206 -6.09 -7.55 1.77
CA SER A 206 -7.03 -7.31 0.66
C SER A 206 -6.35 -6.54 -0.47
N THR A 207 -5.58 -5.49 -0.15
CA THR A 207 -4.77 -4.76 -1.13
C THR A 207 -3.75 -5.67 -1.79
N TYR A 208 -3.02 -6.48 -1.02
CA TYR A 208 -2.04 -7.40 -1.61
C TYR A 208 -2.67 -8.29 -2.69
N HIS A 209 -3.85 -8.87 -2.41
CA HIS A 209 -4.54 -9.72 -3.36
C HIS A 209 -5.24 -8.95 -4.49
N ALA A 210 -5.56 -7.67 -4.33
CA ALA A 210 -6.02 -6.82 -5.43
C ALA A 210 -4.94 -6.61 -6.49
N TYR A 211 -3.69 -6.43 -6.07
CA TYR A 211 -2.53 -6.23 -6.95
C TYR A 211 -1.81 -7.54 -7.32
N ASN A 212 -2.12 -8.66 -6.66
CA ASN A 212 -1.57 -9.96 -7.00
C ASN A 212 -2.04 -10.43 -8.38
N ASN A 213 -1.13 -10.53 -9.34
CA ASN A 213 -1.42 -10.95 -10.71
C ASN A 213 -1.30 -12.46 -10.93
N TYR A 214 -1.18 -13.27 -9.85
CA TYR A 214 -1.09 -14.72 -9.95
C TYR A 214 -2.26 -15.28 -10.78
N GLY A 215 -1.93 -16.08 -11.78
CA GLY A 215 -2.88 -16.52 -12.80
C GLY A 215 -3.00 -15.57 -14.00
N GLY A 216 -2.19 -14.52 -14.09
CA GLY A 216 -2.16 -13.58 -15.21
C GLY A 216 -3.18 -12.45 -15.14
N LYS A 217 -3.90 -12.29 -14.01
CA LYS A 217 -4.85 -11.19 -13.78
C LYS A 217 -4.85 -10.75 -12.32
N SER A 218 -4.97 -9.44 -12.14
CA SER A 218 -5.21 -8.72 -10.89
C SER A 218 -6.47 -7.86 -11.05
N LEU A 219 -6.84 -7.05 -10.04
CA LEU A 219 -7.90 -6.06 -10.17
C LEU A 219 -7.48 -4.82 -10.99
N TYR A 220 -6.30 -4.83 -11.63
CA TYR A 220 -5.79 -3.73 -12.44
C TYR A 220 -5.43 -4.16 -13.86
N THR A 221 -5.76 -3.30 -14.83
CA THR A 221 -5.52 -3.55 -16.25
C THR A 221 -4.03 -3.57 -16.57
N PHE A 222 -3.26 -2.64 -16.00
CA PHE A 222 -1.80 -2.57 -16.21
C PHE A 222 -1.07 -3.83 -15.71
N ASN A 223 -1.67 -4.52 -14.74
CA ASN A 223 -1.13 -5.71 -14.11
C ASN A 223 -1.98 -6.96 -14.43
N SER A 224 -2.48 -7.03 -15.67
CA SER A 224 -3.26 -8.14 -16.20
C SER A 224 -2.95 -8.38 -17.68
N GLY A 225 -3.03 -9.62 -18.14
CA GLY A 225 -2.89 -9.95 -19.56
C GLY A 225 -4.07 -9.43 -20.41
N ASN A 226 -3.85 -9.20 -21.70
CA ASN A 226 -4.70 -8.39 -22.60
C ASN A 226 -6.17 -8.79 -22.79
N CYS A 227 -6.59 -10.02 -22.46
CA CYS A 227 -7.94 -10.49 -22.79
C CYS A 227 -8.96 -9.90 -21.80
N SER A 228 -10.03 -9.26 -22.27
CA SER A 228 -11.00 -8.62 -21.40
C SER A 228 -11.84 -9.60 -20.58
N THR A 229 -12.28 -9.16 -19.40
CA THR A 229 -13.26 -9.85 -18.56
C THR A 229 -14.63 -9.16 -18.68
N VAL A 230 -15.60 -9.57 -17.86
CA VAL A 230 -16.90 -8.90 -17.71
C VAL A 230 -16.78 -7.43 -17.29
N SER A 231 -15.62 -6.95 -16.84
CA SER A 231 -15.40 -5.52 -16.58
C SER A 231 -15.31 -4.67 -17.85
N GLY A 232 -15.30 -5.28 -19.03
CA GLY A 232 -15.00 -4.60 -20.30
C GLY A 232 -13.51 -4.27 -20.49
N ALA A 233 -12.64 -4.69 -19.57
CA ALA A 233 -11.21 -4.41 -19.57
C ALA A 233 -10.38 -5.67 -19.23
N PRO A 234 -9.06 -5.68 -19.47
CA PRO A 234 -8.19 -6.82 -19.16
C PRO A 234 -8.16 -7.27 -17.68
N ARG A 235 -8.47 -6.39 -16.73
CA ARG A 235 -8.46 -6.72 -15.29
C ARG A 235 -9.50 -7.77 -14.89
N ALA A 236 -9.25 -8.49 -13.80
CA ALA A 236 -10.26 -9.30 -13.14
C ALA A 236 -11.28 -8.43 -12.38
N VAL A 237 -12.43 -9.04 -12.07
CA VAL A 237 -13.41 -8.52 -11.09
C VAL A 237 -13.49 -9.38 -9.83
N ARG A 238 -12.80 -10.53 -9.83
CA ARG A 238 -12.72 -11.47 -8.70
C ARG A 238 -11.28 -11.95 -8.53
N VAL A 239 -10.80 -11.99 -7.29
CA VAL A 239 -9.46 -12.48 -6.96
C VAL A 239 -9.51 -13.39 -5.73
N SER A 240 -8.82 -14.52 -5.79
CA SER A 240 -8.71 -15.46 -4.66
C SER A 240 -7.65 -14.99 -3.67
N LEU A 241 -7.90 -15.23 -2.38
CA LEU A 241 -6.95 -15.14 -1.28
C LEU A 241 -6.14 -16.44 -1.13
N LEU A 242 -6.63 -17.55 -1.70
CA LEU A 242 -5.99 -18.87 -1.67
C LEU A 242 -5.18 -19.09 -2.96
N ARG A 243 -4.17 -18.23 -3.15
CA ARG A 243 -3.20 -18.28 -4.26
C ARG A 243 -1.86 -17.68 -3.85
N PRO A 244 -0.74 -18.07 -4.50
CA PRO A 244 0.60 -17.58 -4.15
C PRO A 244 0.78 -16.06 -4.25
N TYR A 245 1.68 -15.50 -3.42
CA TYR A 245 2.05 -14.07 -3.37
C TYR A 245 3.07 -13.65 -4.46
N THR A 246 2.96 -14.20 -5.67
CA THR A 246 3.93 -13.99 -6.77
C THR A 246 4.12 -12.50 -7.07
N GLY A 247 5.38 -12.05 -7.16
CA GLY A 247 5.74 -10.66 -7.42
C GLY A 247 5.64 -9.71 -6.21
N LEU A 248 5.13 -10.17 -5.06
CA LEU A 248 4.95 -9.36 -3.83
C LEU A 248 6.00 -9.68 -2.75
N GLN A 249 7.19 -10.07 -3.20
CA GLN A 249 8.24 -10.64 -2.35
C GLN A 249 9.48 -9.77 -2.26
N SER A 250 9.46 -8.58 -2.87
CA SER A 250 10.58 -7.65 -2.91
C SER A 250 10.30 -6.37 -2.11
N LEU A 251 11.37 -5.72 -1.64
CA LEU A 251 11.31 -4.38 -1.04
C LEU A 251 10.94 -3.27 -2.03
N HIS A 252 10.74 -3.60 -3.32
CA HIS A 252 10.45 -2.64 -4.39
C HIS A 252 9.00 -2.69 -4.89
N GLY A 253 8.21 -3.67 -4.44
CA GLY A 253 6.79 -3.74 -4.77
C GLY A 253 6.00 -2.81 -3.87
N PHE A 254 5.32 -1.81 -4.46
CA PHE A 254 4.52 -0.82 -3.74
C PHE A 254 3.49 -1.49 -2.80
N ASP A 255 2.73 -2.46 -3.32
CA ASP A 255 1.56 -3.05 -2.65
C ASP A 255 1.87 -4.34 -1.89
N CYS A 256 2.96 -4.36 -1.11
CA CYS A 256 3.34 -5.53 -0.32
C CYS A 256 3.85 -5.17 1.08
N TYR A 257 3.79 -6.16 1.98
CA TYR A 257 4.21 -6.04 3.38
C TYR A 257 5.60 -5.42 3.54
N LEU A 258 6.58 -5.90 2.77
CA LEU A 258 7.99 -5.54 2.95
C LEU A 258 8.28 -4.07 2.66
N HIS A 259 7.49 -3.46 1.78
CA HIS A 259 7.68 -2.08 1.35
C HIS A 259 6.81 -1.11 2.14
N ALA A 260 5.51 -1.40 2.24
CA ALA A 260 4.51 -0.46 2.75
C ALA A 260 4.37 -0.48 4.28
N GLU A 261 4.57 -1.64 4.90
CA GLU A 261 4.14 -1.89 6.29
C GLU A 261 5.29 -2.24 7.23
N TYR A 262 6.25 -2.99 6.73
CA TYR A 262 7.35 -3.54 7.51
C TYR A 262 8.18 -2.49 8.30
N PRO A 263 8.51 -1.29 7.78
CA PRO A 263 9.23 -0.30 8.55
C PRO A 263 8.49 0.13 9.84
N LEU A 264 7.15 0.27 9.79
CA LEU A 264 6.37 0.63 10.97
C LEU A 264 6.31 -0.54 11.97
N VAL A 265 6.12 -1.77 11.50
CA VAL A 265 6.14 -2.97 12.34
C VAL A 265 7.46 -3.09 13.11
N ARG A 266 8.59 -2.97 12.41
CA ARG A 266 9.91 -2.95 13.06
C ARG A 266 10.02 -1.86 14.10
N TRP A 267 9.61 -0.63 13.76
CA TRP A 267 9.76 0.51 14.66
C TRP A 267 8.91 0.34 15.93
N LEU A 268 7.64 -0.04 15.78
CA LEU A 268 6.74 -0.30 16.92
C LEU A 268 7.32 -1.36 17.87
N GLU A 269 7.85 -2.44 17.31
CA GLU A 269 8.49 -3.49 18.11
C GLU A 269 9.82 -3.02 18.72
N ALA A 270 10.64 -2.27 17.99
CA ALA A 270 11.92 -1.73 18.48
C ALA A 270 11.73 -0.84 19.72
N GLN A 271 10.68 -0.02 19.73
CA GLN A 271 10.34 0.82 20.88
C GLN A 271 9.60 0.03 21.99
N GLY A 272 9.28 -1.25 21.76
CA GLY A 272 8.62 -2.11 22.74
C GLY A 272 7.16 -1.71 23.00
N TYR A 273 6.43 -1.29 21.98
CA TYR A 273 4.97 -1.12 22.09
C TYR A 273 4.28 -2.49 22.25
N ASP A 274 3.23 -2.57 23.07
CA ASP A 274 2.41 -3.80 23.19
C ASP A 274 1.38 -3.85 22.07
N VAL A 275 1.83 -4.34 20.92
CA VAL A 275 1.05 -4.47 19.70
C VAL A 275 0.55 -5.90 19.50
N GLY A 276 -0.70 -6.02 19.09
CA GLY A 276 -1.29 -7.23 18.51
C GLY A 276 -1.54 -7.02 17.02
N TYR A 277 -1.61 -8.11 16.27
CA TYR A 277 -1.76 -8.08 14.81
C TYR A 277 -3.04 -8.79 14.38
N CYS A 278 -3.69 -8.26 13.37
CA CYS A 278 -4.79 -8.89 12.63
C CYS A 278 -4.66 -8.57 11.13
N THR A 279 -5.54 -9.14 10.31
CA THR A 279 -5.65 -8.85 8.88
C THR A 279 -6.97 -8.17 8.57
N ASN A 280 -7.13 -7.61 7.36
CA ASN A 280 -8.42 -7.07 6.92
C ASN A 280 -9.57 -8.09 7.10
N LEU A 281 -9.32 -9.38 6.90
CA LEU A 281 -10.36 -10.41 7.03
C LEU A 281 -10.83 -10.57 8.47
N ASP A 282 -9.97 -10.36 9.47
CA ASP A 282 -10.37 -10.38 10.88
C ASP A 282 -11.27 -9.17 11.23
N THR A 283 -10.98 -8.02 10.62
CA THR A 283 -11.81 -6.82 10.74
C THR A 283 -13.14 -6.98 9.98
N HIS A 284 -13.13 -7.68 8.83
CA HIS A 284 -14.34 -8.10 8.14
C HIS A 284 -15.20 -9.00 9.03
N GLN A 285 -14.63 -10.03 9.66
CA GLN A 285 -15.37 -10.88 10.60
C GLN A 285 -15.92 -10.06 11.78
N SER A 286 -15.16 -9.09 12.28
CA SER A 286 -15.55 -8.21 13.39
C SER A 286 -16.76 -7.32 13.08
N GLY A 287 -16.99 -6.99 11.81
CA GLY A 287 -18.11 -6.15 11.39
C GLY A 287 -19.38 -6.89 11.02
N LYS A 288 -19.34 -8.23 10.99
CA LYS A 288 -20.53 -9.03 10.72
C LYS A 288 -21.57 -8.86 11.81
N VAL A 289 -22.84 -8.86 11.40
CA VAL A 289 -23.97 -8.76 12.31
C VAL A 289 -23.90 -9.88 13.36
N GLY A 290 -23.88 -9.48 14.64
CA GLY A 290 -23.82 -10.41 15.77
C GLY A 290 -22.42 -10.96 16.09
N ALA A 291 -21.38 -10.62 15.32
CA ALA A 291 -20.02 -11.01 15.61
C ALA A 291 -19.42 -10.16 16.76
N ARG A 292 -18.42 -10.73 17.43
CA ARG A 292 -17.59 -9.99 18.38
C ARG A 292 -16.61 -9.11 17.61
N ASN A 293 -16.73 -7.79 17.74
CA ASN A 293 -15.76 -6.87 17.16
C ASN A 293 -14.47 -6.85 18.00
N VAL A 294 -13.35 -7.36 17.45
CA VAL A 294 -12.07 -7.48 18.16
C VAL A 294 -11.29 -6.17 18.29
N LEU A 295 -11.74 -5.10 17.59
CA LEU A 295 -11.19 -3.75 17.70
C LEU A 295 -11.70 -3.02 18.96
N LEU A 296 -12.82 -3.46 19.54
CA LEU A 296 -13.39 -2.81 20.73
C LEU A 296 -12.52 -3.02 21.98
N GLY A 297 -12.48 -2.00 22.84
CA GLY A 297 -11.72 -2.01 24.11
C GLY A 297 -10.22 -1.79 23.95
N ARG A 298 -9.71 -1.67 22.72
CA ARG A 298 -8.33 -1.26 22.43
C ARG A 298 -8.14 0.23 22.74
N GLN A 299 -6.90 0.67 22.94
CA GLN A 299 -6.59 2.11 23.00
C GLN A 299 -6.43 2.69 21.60
N LEU A 300 -5.85 1.90 20.69
CA LEU A 300 -5.51 2.34 19.34
C LEU A 300 -5.65 1.21 18.32
N PHE A 301 -6.29 1.53 17.19
CA PHE A 301 -6.23 0.77 15.95
C PHE A 301 -5.27 1.44 14.96
N ILE A 302 -4.39 0.66 14.33
CA ILE A 302 -3.44 1.12 13.32
C ILE A 302 -3.71 0.45 11.97
N SER A 303 -3.80 1.27 10.93
CA SER A 303 -3.70 0.88 9.53
C SER A 303 -2.49 1.60 8.91
N SER A 304 -1.71 0.92 8.07
CA SER A 304 -0.40 1.40 7.62
C SER A 304 -0.13 0.99 6.18
N GLY A 305 0.74 1.76 5.52
CA GLY A 305 1.22 1.43 4.19
C GLY A 305 0.16 1.73 3.14
N HIS A 306 -0.48 0.71 2.58
CA HIS A 306 -1.50 0.85 1.53
C HIS A 306 -2.72 -0.05 1.80
N ASP A 307 -3.74 0.52 2.44
CA ASP A 307 -4.94 -0.19 2.90
C ASP A 307 -6.21 0.17 2.08
N GLU A 308 -6.15 -0.07 0.77
CA GLU A 308 -7.08 0.47 -0.25
C GLU A 308 -8.45 -0.24 -0.35
N TYR A 309 -8.51 -1.55 -0.07
CA TYR A 309 -9.68 -2.38 -0.39
C TYR A 309 -10.46 -2.81 0.84
N TRP A 310 -11.61 -2.18 1.11
CA TRP A 310 -12.40 -2.43 2.32
C TRP A 310 -13.82 -2.92 2.01
N SER A 311 -14.31 -3.88 2.80
CA SER A 311 -15.72 -4.27 2.78
C SER A 311 -16.55 -3.36 3.67
N GLN A 312 -17.89 -3.44 3.54
CA GLN A 312 -18.80 -2.76 4.48
C GLN A 312 -18.55 -3.16 5.93
N GLU A 313 -18.39 -4.45 6.18
CA GLU A 313 -18.14 -4.98 7.51
C GLU A 313 -16.84 -4.42 8.09
N MET A 314 -15.78 -4.29 7.28
CA MET A 314 -14.54 -3.67 7.77
C MET A 314 -14.76 -2.22 8.19
N ARG A 315 -15.43 -1.43 7.34
CA ARG A 315 -15.74 -0.03 7.63
C ARG A 315 -16.63 0.10 8.87
N ASP A 316 -17.63 -0.75 9.01
CA ASP A 316 -18.55 -0.78 10.15
C ASP A 316 -17.82 -1.14 11.44
N ALA A 317 -16.92 -2.13 11.41
CA ALA A 317 -16.12 -2.53 12.58
C ALA A 317 -15.22 -1.39 13.08
N ILE A 318 -14.52 -0.71 12.15
CA ILE A 318 -13.62 0.40 12.47
C ILE A 318 -14.42 1.63 12.94
N THR A 319 -15.56 1.92 12.31
CA THR A 319 -16.46 3.00 12.72
C THR A 319 -17.00 2.75 14.12
N ALA A 320 -17.46 1.53 14.40
CA ALA A 320 -17.93 1.15 15.73
C ALA A 320 -16.82 1.23 16.79
N ALA A 321 -15.57 0.91 16.44
CA ALA A 321 -14.43 1.07 17.34
C ALA A 321 -14.18 2.55 17.68
N ARG A 322 -14.13 3.42 16.67
CA ARG A 322 -14.03 4.89 16.87
C ARG A 322 -15.15 5.40 17.75
N ASP A 323 -16.39 5.02 17.45
CA ASP A 323 -17.57 5.50 18.16
C ASP A 323 -17.65 4.95 19.61
N ALA A 324 -16.92 3.86 19.90
CA ALA A 324 -16.72 3.34 21.24
C ALA A 324 -15.49 3.91 21.98
N GLY A 325 -14.78 4.89 21.40
CA GLY A 325 -13.66 5.59 22.03
C GLY A 325 -12.27 5.04 21.71
N VAL A 326 -12.16 4.08 20.78
CA VAL A 326 -10.86 3.57 20.30
C VAL A 326 -10.25 4.60 19.37
N ASN A 327 -9.01 5.04 19.63
CA ASN A 327 -8.32 5.94 18.72
C ASN A 327 -7.97 5.23 17.41
N LEU A 328 -7.92 5.96 16.30
CA LEU A 328 -7.52 5.43 14.99
C LEU A 328 -6.28 6.18 14.50
N ALA A 329 -5.27 5.46 14.01
CA ALA A 329 -4.12 6.04 13.33
C ALA A 329 -3.92 5.40 11.96
N PHE A 330 -4.00 6.23 10.91
CA PHE A 330 -3.78 5.85 9.52
C PHE A 330 -2.39 6.35 9.06
N PHE A 331 -1.39 5.48 9.15
CA PHE A 331 -0.06 5.70 8.57
C PHE A 331 -0.04 5.26 7.10
N SER A 332 -1.04 5.71 6.35
CA SER A 332 -1.37 5.33 4.98
C SER A 332 -2.00 6.52 4.25
N SER A 333 -2.06 6.43 2.93
CA SER A 333 -2.99 7.14 2.03
C SER A 333 -3.86 6.13 1.29
N ASN A 334 -4.81 6.60 0.50
CA ASN A 334 -5.73 5.80 -0.30
C ASN A 334 -6.48 4.77 0.53
N VAL A 335 -6.77 5.13 1.78
CA VAL A 335 -7.35 4.22 2.78
C VAL A 335 -8.81 3.96 2.48
N GLY A 336 -9.17 2.69 2.30
CA GLY A 336 -10.55 2.27 2.09
C GLY A 336 -11.18 2.98 0.89
N TYR A 337 -10.48 3.07 -0.23
CA TYR A 337 -10.93 3.73 -1.45
C TYR A 337 -11.93 2.87 -2.24
N TRP A 338 -11.60 1.60 -2.45
CA TRP A 338 -12.48 0.64 -3.14
C TRP A 338 -13.37 -0.09 -2.14
N ARG A 339 -14.67 -0.14 -2.46
CA ARG A 339 -15.62 -1.02 -1.78
C ARG A 339 -15.58 -2.41 -2.37
N VAL A 340 -15.37 -3.42 -1.52
CA VAL A 340 -15.35 -4.84 -1.89
C VAL A 340 -16.37 -5.66 -1.14
N ARG A 341 -16.59 -6.89 -1.61
CA ARG A 341 -17.28 -7.94 -0.86
C ARG A 341 -16.50 -9.25 -0.97
N PHE A 342 -16.75 -10.16 -0.03
CA PHE A 342 -16.17 -11.49 -0.03
C PHE A 342 -17.24 -12.53 -0.37
N GLU A 343 -16.84 -13.55 -1.12
CA GLU A 343 -17.66 -14.72 -1.43
C GLU A 343 -16.86 -16.00 -1.26
N ASN A 344 -17.56 -17.13 -1.21
CA ASN A 344 -16.91 -18.44 -1.13
C ASN A 344 -16.25 -18.79 -2.47
N ASP A 345 -15.18 -19.57 -2.42
CA ASP A 345 -14.59 -20.14 -3.63
C ASP A 345 -15.65 -20.97 -4.37
N PRO A 346 -15.89 -20.71 -5.68
CA PRO A 346 -16.99 -21.34 -6.40
C PRO A 346 -16.74 -22.82 -6.72
N TRP A 347 -15.51 -23.32 -6.55
CA TRP A 347 -15.16 -24.71 -6.86
C TRP A 347 -15.02 -25.57 -5.60
N THR A 348 -14.47 -25.03 -4.52
CA THR A 348 -14.21 -25.78 -3.27
C THR A 348 -15.15 -25.41 -2.13
N GLY A 349 -15.85 -24.27 -2.23
CA GLY A 349 -16.67 -23.74 -1.15
C GLY A 349 -15.87 -23.10 -0.01
N ALA A 350 -14.55 -22.91 -0.17
CA ALA A 350 -13.71 -22.27 0.83
C ALA A 350 -14.27 -20.89 1.19
N THR A 351 -14.63 -20.72 2.47
CA THR A 351 -15.44 -19.59 2.93
C THR A 351 -14.72 -18.26 2.76
N GLU A 352 -15.40 -17.28 2.15
CA GLU A 352 -14.94 -15.88 2.03
C GLU A 352 -13.51 -15.71 1.52
N SER A 353 -13.10 -16.64 0.65
CA SER A 353 -11.75 -16.70 0.11
C SER A 353 -11.62 -15.98 -1.24
N VAL A 354 -12.70 -15.43 -1.78
CA VAL A 354 -12.70 -14.65 -3.03
C VAL A 354 -13.15 -13.23 -2.74
N MET A 355 -12.29 -12.26 -3.05
CA MET A 355 -12.62 -10.84 -3.01
C MET A 355 -13.16 -10.39 -4.36
N VAL A 356 -14.27 -9.64 -4.35
CA VAL A 356 -14.96 -9.15 -5.55
C VAL A 356 -14.94 -7.63 -5.58
N CYS A 357 -14.54 -7.08 -6.73
CA CYS A 357 -14.57 -5.65 -7.02
C CYS A 357 -14.77 -5.41 -8.52
N TYR A 358 -15.93 -4.90 -8.90
CA TYR A 358 -16.18 -4.54 -10.30
C TYR A 358 -15.55 -3.19 -10.66
N LYS A 359 -15.12 -2.39 -9.68
CA LYS A 359 -14.71 -0.98 -9.85
C LYS A 359 -15.74 -0.24 -10.69
N THR A 360 -16.99 -0.26 -10.21
CA THR A 360 -18.14 0.27 -10.96
C THR A 360 -17.98 1.76 -11.27
N THR A 361 -17.40 2.54 -10.37
CA THR A 361 -17.05 3.95 -10.64
C THR A 361 -16.12 4.12 -11.85
N GLU A 362 -15.12 3.25 -11.98
CA GLU A 362 -14.11 3.33 -13.06
C GLU A 362 -14.66 2.82 -14.40
N SER A 363 -15.44 1.74 -14.39
CA SER A 363 -15.82 1.02 -15.61
C SER A 363 -17.28 1.20 -16.04
N GLY A 364 -18.13 1.72 -15.17
CA GLY A 364 -19.59 1.72 -15.34
C GLY A 364 -20.25 0.34 -15.24
N THR A 365 -19.48 -0.75 -15.17
CA THR A 365 -20.05 -2.11 -15.05
C THR A 365 -20.53 -2.36 -13.61
N PRO A 366 -21.82 -2.65 -13.39
CA PRO A 366 -22.35 -2.95 -12.06
C PRO A 366 -21.98 -4.38 -11.63
N ASP A 367 -21.83 -4.58 -10.32
CA ASP A 367 -21.79 -5.93 -9.75
C ASP A 367 -23.17 -6.60 -9.91
N PRO A 368 -23.24 -7.81 -10.50
CA PRO A 368 -24.51 -8.50 -10.76
C PRO A 368 -25.25 -8.94 -9.49
N SER A 369 -24.60 -8.94 -8.32
CA SER A 369 -25.27 -9.18 -7.03
C SER A 369 -26.14 -8.01 -6.57
N GLY A 370 -26.03 -6.85 -7.21
CA GLY A 370 -26.63 -5.59 -6.74
C GLY A 370 -25.83 -4.91 -5.62
N TYR A 371 -24.76 -5.53 -5.11
CA TYR A 371 -23.87 -4.91 -4.15
C TYR A 371 -22.90 -3.96 -4.84
N TYR A 372 -22.96 -2.68 -4.52
CA TYR A 372 -22.09 -1.68 -5.14
C TYR A 372 -20.59 -1.89 -4.78
N THR A 373 -19.75 -2.14 -5.79
CA THR A 373 -18.28 -2.33 -5.65
C THR A 373 -17.47 -1.29 -6.43
N GLY A 374 -17.90 -0.02 -6.36
CA GLY A 374 -17.13 1.15 -6.81
C GLY A 374 -16.42 1.85 -5.66
N THR A 375 -16.04 3.12 -5.85
CA THR A 375 -15.41 3.92 -4.79
C THR A 375 -16.44 4.29 -3.73
N TRP A 376 -15.98 4.41 -2.49
CA TRP A 376 -16.86 4.75 -1.37
C TRP A 376 -17.50 6.14 -1.52
N ARG A 377 -16.77 7.09 -2.11
CA ARG A 377 -17.22 8.47 -2.32
C ARG A 377 -18.17 8.67 -3.51
N ASP A 378 -18.36 7.67 -4.37
CA ASP A 378 -19.16 7.84 -5.58
C ASP A 378 -20.60 8.27 -5.26
N PRO A 379 -21.04 9.47 -5.70
CA PRO A 379 -22.42 9.93 -5.51
C PRO A 379 -23.47 9.07 -6.22
N ALA A 380 -23.08 8.34 -7.28
CA ALA A 380 -23.95 7.37 -7.96
C ALA A 380 -23.99 6.01 -7.24
N GLY A 381 -23.11 5.81 -6.25
CA GLY A 381 -23.01 4.62 -5.43
C GLY A 381 -23.52 4.84 -4.01
N VAL A 382 -22.68 4.47 -3.03
CA VAL A 382 -23.02 4.58 -1.60
C VAL A 382 -22.86 6.00 -1.04
N ASN A 383 -22.15 6.89 -1.73
CA ASN A 383 -21.92 8.28 -1.34
C ASN A 383 -21.45 8.44 0.13
N GLN A 384 -20.51 7.61 0.53
CA GLN A 384 -19.88 7.65 1.85
C GLN A 384 -18.38 7.91 1.69
N PRO A 385 -17.94 9.15 1.44
CA PRO A 385 -16.52 9.43 1.28
C PRO A 385 -15.69 8.95 2.48
N GLU A 386 -14.48 8.52 2.20
CA GLU A 386 -13.47 8.01 3.13
C GLU A 386 -13.21 9.03 4.24
N GLN A 387 -13.23 10.31 3.87
CA GLN A 387 -13.08 11.46 4.75
C GLN A 387 -14.05 11.47 5.94
N LEU A 388 -15.25 10.90 5.83
CA LEU A 388 -16.20 10.78 6.95
C LEU A 388 -15.67 9.94 8.13
N LEU A 389 -14.73 9.03 7.85
CA LEU A 389 -14.10 8.17 8.85
C LEU A 389 -12.63 8.56 9.05
N VAL A 390 -11.87 8.71 7.96
CA VAL A 390 -10.42 8.95 8.01
C VAL A 390 -10.09 10.42 8.30
N GLY A 391 -10.98 11.34 7.97
CA GLY A 391 -10.76 12.80 8.09
C GLY A 391 -10.12 13.44 6.85
N MET A 392 -9.70 12.63 5.88
CA MET A 392 -9.28 13.06 4.55
C MET A 392 -9.57 11.96 3.52
N GLN A 393 -9.33 12.23 2.23
CA GLN A 393 -9.60 11.29 1.16
C GLN A 393 -8.50 11.34 0.08
N TYR A 394 -8.30 10.22 -0.63
CA TYR A 394 -7.35 10.10 -1.74
C TYR A 394 -7.50 11.19 -2.79
N VAL A 395 -6.37 11.75 -3.23
CA VAL A 395 -6.33 12.84 -4.22
C VAL A 395 -5.53 12.46 -5.45
N GLY A 396 -4.43 11.73 -5.30
CA GLY A 396 -3.60 11.38 -6.44
C GLY A 396 -2.31 10.67 -6.05
N ASP A 397 -1.55 10.33 -7.07
CA ASP A 397 -0.36 9.50 -7.00
C ASP A 397 0.79 10.09 -7.83
N ASN A 398 2.00 9.57 -7.62
CA ASN A 398 3.14 9.70 -8.53
C ASN A 398 4.23 8.69 -8.17
N ASP A 399 4.18 7.53 -8.81
CA ASP A 399 5.13 6.43 -8.61
C ASP A 399 6.60 6.81 -8.88
N GLN A 400 6.83 7.88 -9.63
CA GLN A 400 8.17 8.30 -10.08
C GLN A 400 8.75 9.43 -9.22
N ARG A 401 7.99 9.98 -8.28
CA ARG A 401 8.43 11.13 -7.49
C ARG A 401 7.89 11.14 -6.08
N GLY A 402 8.84 11.17 -5.14
CA GLY A 402 8.64 11.54 -3.76
C GLY A 402 8.58 13.03 -3.49
N PHE A 403 7.98 13.37 -2.36
CA PHE A 403 8.02 14.71 -1.78
C PHE A 403 8.45 14.63 -0.30
N PRO A 404 9.11 15.66 0.24
CA PRO A 404 9.38 15.73 1.68
C PRO A 404 8.09 15.95 2.46
N LEU A 405 8.08 15.60 3.74
CA LEU A 405 7.04 16.05 4.66
C LEU A 405 7.33 17.50 5.06
N ARG A 406 6.48 18.45 4.60
CA ARG A 406 6.62 19.86 4.93
C ARG A 406 5.82 20.24 6.18
N VAL A 407 6.50 20.82 7.17
CA VAL A 407 5.91 21.33 8.41
C VAL A 407 6.14 22.83 8.51
N ASP A 408 5.08 23.61 8.29
CA ASP A 408 5.08 25.05 8.54
C ASP A 408 5.10 25.38 10.04
N ALA A 409 5.71 26.52 10.38
CA ALA A 409 5.84 27.02 11.74
C ALA A 409 4.50 27.19 12.47
N GLN A 410 3.40 27.38 11.73
CA GLN A 410 2.05 27.46 12.29
C GLN A 410 1.56 26.11 12.82
N TYR A 411 1.92 25.01 12.17
CA TYR A 411 1.52 23.66 12.57
C TYR A 411 2.49 23.06 13.59
N ALA A 412 3.77 23.44 13.51
CA ALA A 412 4.82 23.00 14.42
C ALA A 412 4.60 23.38 15.90
N ARG A 413 3.57 24.20 16.20
CA ARG A 413 3.15 24.53 17.56
C ARG A 413 2.30 23.44 18.22
N ASP A 414 1.75 22.51 17.43
CA ASP A 414 1.00 21.38 17.98
C ASP A 414 1.87 20.53 18.90
N ARG A 415 1.26 20.00 19.96
CA ARG A 415 1.96 19.18 20.95
C ARG A 415 2.60 17.94 20.37
N ILE A 416 2.17 17.42 19.20
CA ILE A 416 2.87 16.28 18.57
C ILE A 416 4.31 16.61 18.17
N TYR A 417 4.66 17.89 18.02
CA TYR A 417 6.00 18.36 17.68
C TYR A 417 6.89 18.62 18.91
N ARG A 418 6.42 18.39 20.13
CA ARG A 418 7.25 18.57 21.34
C ARG A 418 8.53 17.74 21.28
N HIS A 419 9.61 18.26 21.85
CA HIS A 419 10.94 17.62 21.88
C HIS A 419 11.59 17.42 20.49
N THR A 420 11.03 18.00 19.43
CA THR A 420 11.64 17.94 18.09
C THR A 420 12.50 19.16 17.78
N GLY A 421 12.31 20.27 18.51
CA GLY A 421 12.87 21.58 18.22
C GLY A 421 12.07 22.38 17.17
N LEU A 422 11.14 21.73 16.46
CA LEU A 422 10.30 22.38 15.45
C LEU A 422 9.31 23.37 16.06
N GLU A 423 8.97 23.21 17.34
CA GLU A 423 8.12 24.13 18.08
C GLU A 423 8.73 25.54 18.20
N GLN A 424 9.99 25.73 17.82
CA GLN A 424 10.71 27.00 17.86
C GLN A 424 10.82 27.66 16.47
N LEU A 425 10.25 27.06 15.42
CA LEU A 425 10.30 27.60 14.05
C LEU A 425 9.75 29.05 14.00
N PRO A 426 10.50 30.01 13.42
CA PRO A 426 10.03 31.38 13.26
C PRO A 426 8.73 31.44 12.44
N GLU A 427 7.82 32.36 12.78
CA GLU A 427 6.57 32.55 12.04
C GLU A 427 6.81 32.80 10.54
N GLY A 428 6.00 32.19 9.68
CA GLY A 428 6.14 32.28 8.23
C GLY A 428 7.23 31.40 7.61
N THR A 429 7.92 30.57 8.40
CA THR A 429 8.90 29.59 7.90
C THR A 429 8.35 28.17 7.90
N TYR A 430 9.05 27.25 7.24
CA TYR A 430 8.74 25.82 7.24
C TYR A 430 10.03 24.99 7.28
N VAL A 431 9.89 23.71 7.60
CA VAL A 431 10.94 22.70 7.45
C VAL A 431 10.44 21.57 6.55
N ASP A 432 11.34 21.05 5.72
CA ASP A 432 11.13 19.81 4.98
C ASP A 432 11.83 18.67 5.75
N ILE A 433 11.09 17.61 6.06
CA ILE A 433 11.57 16.38 6.72
C ILE A 433 11.65 15.29 5.65
N GLY A 434 12.79 14.59 5.59
CA GLY A 434 13.07 13.61 4.53
C GLY A 434 13.04 14.23 3.13
N ASN A 435 13.02 13.38 2.10
CA ASN A 435 12.86 13.77 0.71
C ASN A 435 11.72 13.02 0.02
N ASP A 436 11.30 11.88 0.57
CA ASP A 436 10.38 10.93 -0.05
C ASP A 436 9.35 10.39 0.95
N LEU A 437 9.01 11.19 1.97
CA LEU A 437 8.08 10.82 3.02
C LEU A 437 6.61 10.96 2.59
N ILE A 438 6.37 11.74 1.53
CA ILE A 438 5.08 11.89 0.88
C ILE A 438 5.15 11.19 -0.46
N GLY A 439 4.53 10.01 -0.52
CA GLY A 439 4.34 9.21 -1.72
C GLY A 439 3.93 7.76 -1.42
N TRP A 440 3.85 6.88 -2.43
CA TRP A 440 3.66 7.30 -3.84
C TRP A 440 2.26 7.86 -4.06
N GLU A 441 1.33 7.60 -3.14
CA GLU A 441 0.00 8.20 -3.11
C GLU A 441 -0.14 9.19 -1.96
N TRP A 442 -1.16 10.03 -2.05
CA TRP A 442 -1.46 11.01 -1.02
C TRP A 442 -2.94 11.36 -0.92
N ASP A 443 -3.33 11.73 0.31
CA ASP A 443 -4.68 12.16 0.66
C ASP A 443 -4.70 13.64 1.03
N ALA A 444 -5.87 14.29 0.93
CA ALA A 444 -6.07 15.66 1.37
C ALA A 444 -7.47 15.86 1.94
N VAL A 445 -7.64 16.93 2.72
CA VAL A 445 -8.96 17.36 3.16
C VAL A 445 -9.69 18.07 2.02
N HIS A 446 -10.90 17.63 1.72
CA HIS A 446 -11.81 18.27 0.77
C HIS A 446 -12.95 18.95 1.51
N VAL A 447 -12.88 20.28 1.66
CA VAL A 447 -13.90 21.06 2.39
C VAL A 447 -15.31 20.97 1.83
N ASP A 448 -15.42 20.81 0.52
CA ASP A 448 -16.72 20.77 -0.17
C ASP A 448 -17.34 19.36 -0.16
N SER A 449 -16.62 18.37 0.41
CA SER A 449 -17.08 16.99 0.61
C SER A 449 -17.43 16.78 2.09
N PRO A 450 -18.47 15.97 2.42
CA PRO A 450 -18.78 15.64 3.81
C PRO A 450 -17.55 15.22 4.62
N HIS A 451 -17.35 15.87 5.77
CA HIS A 451 -16.20 15.63 6.63
C HIS A 451 -16.54 15.77 8.12
N PRO A 452 -15.77 15.13 9.01
CA PRO A 452 -15.87 15.36 10.45
C PRO A 452 -15.67 16.84 10.79
N PRO A 453 -16.40 17.37 11.80
CA PRO A 453 -16.14 18.73 12.27
C PRO A 453 -14.75 18.83 12.92
N ASP A 454 -14.22 20.05 12.99
CA ASP A 454 -12.99 20.37 13.73
C ASP A 454 -11.73 19.57 13.31
N ILE A 455 -11.53 19.35 12.00
CA ILE A 455 -10.27 18.81 11.49
C ILE A 455 -9.13 19.81 11.74
N GLU A 456 -8.08 19.34 12.39
CA GLU A 456 -6.82 20.04 12.63
C GLU A 456 -5.80 19.62 11.56
N ILE A 457 -5.25 20.59 10.83
CA ILE A 457 -4.11 20.36 9.93
C ILE A 457 -2.82 20.42 10.76
N LEU A 458 -1.99 19.39 10.62
CA LEU A 458 -0.73 19.20 11.34
C LEU A 458 0.49 19.37 10.43
N ALA A 459 0.33 19.12 9.13
CA ALA A 459 1.34 19.40 8.11
C ALA A 459 0.65 19.57 6.77
N ALA A 460 1.28 20.29 5.84
CA ALA A 460 0.75 20.54 4.52
C ALA A 460 1.89 20.50 3.49
N THR A 461 1.84 19.55 2.56
CA THR A 461 2.89 19.39 1.54
C THR A 461 2.33 19.66 0.15
N PRO A 462 2.89 20.63 -0.59
CA PRO A 462 2.59 20.78 -2.00
C PRO A 462 3.10 19.59 -2.81
N VAL A 463 2.20 18.96 -3.56
CA VAL A 463 2.46 17.76 -4.38
C VAL A 463 2.00 17.97 -5.81
N TYR A 464 2.47 17.12 -6.71
CA TYR A 464 1.98 17.09 -8.08
C TYR A 464 2.10 15.69 -8.70
N GLY A 465 1.13 15.34 -9.53
CA GLY A 465 1.02 14.02 -10.15
C GLY A 465 -0.31 13.89 -10.88
N PRO A 466 -0.68 12.69 -11.36
CA PRO A 466 -2.07 12.40 -11.70
C PRO A 466 -2.96 12.57 -10.45
N LEU A 467 -3.90 13.52 -10.52
CA LEU A 467 -4.90 13.73 -9.48
C LEU A 467 -6.28 13.37 -10.01
N LEU A 468 -7.12 12.84 -9.12
CA LEU A 468 -8.52 12.57 -9.38
C LEU A 468 -9.27 13.85 -9.73
N ALA A 469 -9.92 13.84 -10.90
CA ALA A 469 -10.81 14.89 -11.37
C ALA A 469 -12.30 14.58 -11.09
N ASP A 470 -12.62 13.35 -10.71
CA ASP A 470 -13.97 12.89 -10.37
C ASP A 470 -13.98 11.87 -9.22
N ALA A 471 -15.03 11.08 -9.11
CA ALA A 471 -15.21 10.10 -8.04
C ALA A 471 -14.28 8.87 -8.14
N GLY A 472 -13.51 8.69 -9.21
CA GLY A 472 -12.54 7.59 -9.32
C GLY A 472 -12.27 7.02 -10.71
N HIS A 473 -12.64 7.75 -11.77
CA HIS A 473 -12.44 7.33 -13.16
C HIS A 473 -11.43 8.23 -13.88
N LEU A 474 -11.53 9.54 -13.73
CA LEU A 474 -10.72 10.51 -14.47
C LEU A 474 -9.56 11.03 -13.64
N TYR A 475 -8.37 10.93 -14.22
CA TYR A 475 -7.15 11.53 -13.67
C TYR A 475 -6.59 12.57 -14.60
N THR A 476 -6.06 13.64 -14.02
CA THR A 476 -5.38 14.70 -14.77
C THR A 476 -4.15 15.13 -14.00
N VAL A 477 -3.06 15.42 -14.71
CA VAL A 477 -1.84 15.89 -14.04
C VAL A 477 -2.07 17.28 -13.51
N GLN A 478 -2.07 17.41 -12.18
CA GLN A 478 -2.35 18.64 -11.47
C GLN A 478 -1.41 18.78 -10.27
N ARG A 479 -1.57 19.87 -9.52
CA ARG A 479 -0.95 20.03 -8.20
C ARG A 479 -2.03 20.01 -7.13
N ALA A 480 -1.69 19.51 -5.96
CA ALA A 480 -2.53 19.57 -4.76
C ALA A 480 -1.67 19.89 -3.54
N VAL A 481 -2.36 19.98 -2.40
CA VAL A 481 -1.75 19.98 -1.08
C VAL A 481 -2.24 18.73 -0.37
N THR A 482 -1.33 17.83 -0.04
CA THR A 482 -1.63 16.75 0.89
C THR A 482 -1.50 17.26 2.32
N HIS A 483 -2.23 16.63 3.24
CA HIS A 483 -2.28 17.03 4.63
C HIS A 483 -1.93 15.87 5.56
N VAL A 484 -1.28 16.19 6.67
CA VAL A 484 -1.36 15.38 7.89
C VAL A 484 -2.42 15.99 8.77
N ILE A 485 -3.33 15.19 9.32
CA ILE A 485 -4.47 15.70 10.08
C ILE A 485 -4.73 14.94 11.37
N ARG A 486 -5.46 15.61 12.28
CA ARG A 486 -6.12 14.99 13.42
C ARG A 486 -7.54 15.53 13.54
N TYR A 487 -8.51 14.70 13.90
CA TYR A 487 -9.80 15.17 14.41
C TYR A 487 -10.23 14.37 15.64
N ARG A 488 -11.20 14.88 16.38
CA ARG A 488 -11.79 14.19 17.53
C ARG A 488 -13.23 13.80 17.23
N ALA A 489 -13.53 12.51 17.32
CA ALA A 489 -14.88 11.99 17.19
C ALA A 489 -15.75 12.36 18.40
N SER A 490 -17.07 12.26 18.27
CA SER A 490 -18.02 12.53 19.36
C SER A 490 -17.83 11.63 20.59
N SER A 491 -17.28 10.43 20.39
CA SER A 491 -16.88 9.49 21.44
C SER A 491 -15.68 9.94 22.27
N GLY A 492 -14.98 11.00 21.82
CA GLY A 492 -13.70 11.43 22.38
C GLY A 492 -12.49 10.77 21.72
N ALA A 493 -12.67 9.73 20.88
CA ALA A 493 -11.59 9.12 20.13
C ALA A 493 -10.87 10.14 19.23
N GLN A 494 -9.53 10.07 19.21
CA GLN A 494 -8.72 10.79 18.25
C GLN A 494 -8.56 9.95 16.98
N VAL A 495 -8.69 10.60 15.83
CA VAL A 495 -8.36 10.01 14.53
C VAL A 495 -7.23 10.82 13.93
N PHE A 496 -6.10 10.16 13.70
CA PHE A 496 -4.95 10.70 13.00
C PHE A 496 -4.83 10.05 11.63
N ALA A 497 -4.49 10.84 10.63
CA ALA A 497 -4.13 10.32 9.33
C ALA A 497 -2.91 11.09 8.78
N SER A 498 -1.94 10.33 8.27
CA SER A 498 -0.69 10.87 7.72
C SER A 498 -0.82 11.34 6.27
N GLY A 499 -1.81 10.82 5.55
CA GLY A 499 -2.09 11.19 4.17
C GLY A 499 -1.03 10.71 3.19
N THR A 500 -0.26 9.67 3.52
CA THR A 500 0.79 9.11 2.66
C THR A 500 1.08 7.63 2.98
N ASN A 501 1.45 6.84 1.98
CA ASN A 501 1.91 5.46 2.19
C ASN A 501 3.32 5.37 2.80
N ARG A 502 4.12 6.45 2.73
CA ARG A 502 5.56 6.44 3.07
C ARG A 502 5.90 7.00 4.45
N TRP A 503 4.92 7.26 5.31
CA TRP A 503 5.20 7.72 6.69
C TRP A 503 6.21 6.81 7.43
N SER A 504 6.05 5.50 7.25
CA SER A 504 6.86 4.48 7.93
C SER A 504 8.36 4.52 7.53
N TRP A 505 8.71 5.07 6.37
CA TRP A 505 10.09 5.20 5.88
C TRP A 505 10.94 6.14 6.71
N GLY A 506 10.32 7.18 7.27
CA GLY A 506 10.99 8.11 8.17
C GLY A 506 11.15 7.58 9.59
N LEU A 507 10.56 6.41 9.90
CA LEU A 507 10.75 5.74 11.19
C LEU A 507 11.94 4.80 11.15
N GLU A 508 12.07 4.00 10.09
CA GLU A 508 13.09 2.97 9.95
C GLU A 508 13.44 2.71 8.47
N LEU A 509 14.60 2.09 8.25
CA LEU A 509 15.09 1.50 6.99
C LEU A 509 15.42 2.44 5.83
N VAL A 510 14.52 3.33 5.41
CA VAL A 510 14.66 4.04 4.12
C VAL A 510 15.25 5.43 4.30
N GLU A 511 14.57 6.30 5.03
CA GLU A 511 15.07 7.65 5.35
C GLU A 511 14.77 8.03 6.81
N PRO A 512 15.24 7.23 7.79
CA PRO A 512 14.92 7.45 9.20
C PRO A 512 15.31 8.85 9.66
N ASP A 513 14.34 9.57 10.23
CA ASP A 513 14.51 10.94 10.73
C ASP A 513 14.13 10.98 12.23
N PRO A 514 15.04 11.45 13.12
CA PRO A 514 14.76 11.49 14.56
C PRO A 514 13.54 12.35 14.90
N ARG A 515 13.25 13.39 14.11
CA ARG A 515 12.06 14.24 14.32
C ARG A 515 10.79 13.44 14.05
N LEU A 516 10.73 12.66 12.98
CA LEU A 516 9.53 11.87 12.65
C LEU A 516 9.29 10.74 13.66
N ARG A 517 10.37 10.12 14.17
CA ARG A 517 10.31 9.16 15.27
C ARG A 517 9.73 9.78 16.54
N GLN A 518 10.22 10.96 16.93
CA GLN A 518 9.72 11.69 18.08
C GLN A 518 8.25 12.13 17.88
N ILE A 519 7.88 12.64 16.70
CA ILE A 519 6.50 13.01 16.36
C ILE A 519 5.56 11.80 16.51
N THR A 520 5.97 10.64 15.98
CA THR A 520 5.16 9.41 16.06
C THR A 520 5.06 8.93 17.51
N CYS A 521 6.15 8.97 18.28
CA CYS A 521 6.12 8.64 19.71
C CYS A 521 5.16 9.55 20.49
N ASN A 522 5.23 10.85 20.25
CA ASN A 522 4.37 11.87 20.86
C ASN A 522 2.88 11.66 20.52
N LEU A 523 2.58 11.35 19.26
CA LEU A 523 1.24 11.03 18.79
C LEU A 523 0.67 9.81 19.52
N LEU A 524 1.44 8.71 19.58
CA LEU A 524 1.01 7.48 20.24
C LEU A 524 0.80 7.70 21.75
N ALA A 525 1.67 8.49 22.39
CA ALA A 525 1.50 8.92 23.78
C ALA A 525 0.21 9.72 24.00
N ASP A 526 -0.14 10.63 23.09
CA ASP A 526 -1.37 11.42 23.14
C ASP A 526 -2.64 10.58 22.86
N MET A 527 -2.47 9.42 22.22
CA MET A 527 -3.48 8.36 22.05
C MET A 527 -3.48 7.33 23.20
N GLY A 528 -2.69 7.57 24.25
CA GLY A 528 -2.70 6.79 25.49
C GLY A 528 -1.70 5.64 25.56
N VAL A 529 -0.85 5.45 24.54
CA VAL A 529 0.09 4.32 24.47
C VAL A 529 1.53 4.80 24.60
N GLN A 530 2.28 4.20 25.53
CA GLN A 530 3.70 4.49 25.77
C GLN A 530 4.59 3.32 25.35
N PRO A 531 5.81 3.58 24.83
CA PRO A 531 6.79 2.53 24.54
C PRO A 531 7.39 1.96 25.84
N ALA A 532 7.66 0.66 25.87
CA ALA A 532 8.29 0.01 27.02
C ALA A 532 9.83 -0.06 26.94
N THR A 533 10.39 0.07 25.73
CA THR A 533 11.84 0.11 25.48
C THR A 533 12.16 1.25 24.52
N PRO A 534 11.88 2.51 24.88
CA PRO A 534 12.17 3.65 24.01
C PRO A 534 13.66 3.70 23.67
N ALA A 535 13.98 4.01 22.42
CA ALA A 535 15.33 4.33 22.00
C ALA A 535 15.85 5.57 22.75
N SER A 536 17.16 5.66 22.95
CA SER A 536 17.78 6.71 23.77
C SER A 536 17.63 8.13 23.22
N ASP A 537 17.30 8.26 21.93
CA ASP A 537 17.01 9.52 21.24
C ASP A 537 15.55 9.96 21.39
N LEU A 538 14.66 9.12 21.95
CA LEU A 538 13.28 9.49 22.25
C LEU A 538 13.16 10.08 23.65
N VAL A 539 12.53 11.24 23.73
CA VAL A 539 12.14 11.87 24.99
C VAL A 539 10.70 11.50 25.29
N LEU A 540 10.48 10.75 26.37
CA LEU A 540 9.14 10.44 26.87
C LEU A 540 8.66 11.55 27.81
N ASP A 541 7.35 11.85 27.75
CA ASP A 541 6.75 12.71 28.75
C ASP A 541 6.72 11.98 30.11
N GLU A 542 7.10 12.67 31.19
CA GLU A 542 6.67 12.26 32.52
C GLU A 542 5.13 12.28 32.53
N MET A 543 4.48 11.20 33.00
CA MET A 543 3.01 10.96 33.09
C MET A 543 2.11 12.19 32.83
N PRO A 544 1.03 12.05 32.04
CA PRO A 544 0.54 13.09 31.14
C PRO A 544 0.27 14.42 31.86
N VAL A 545 1.20 15.36 31.70
CA VAL A 545 0.88 16.77 31.90
C VAL A 545 0.03 17.17 30.70
N LEU A 546 -1.27 17.33 30.92
CA LEU A 546 -2.18 18.00 30.00
C LEU A 546 -1.68 19.44 29.79
N ARG A 547 -0.75 19.64 28.85
CA ARG A 547 -0.53 20.97 28.27
C ARG A 547 -1.71 21.24 27.32
N PRO A 548 -2.32 22.44 27.38
CA PRO A 548 -3.41 22.79 26.47
C PRO A 548 -2.93 22.62 25.02
N ALA A 549 -3.80 22.05 24.18
CA ALA A 549 -3.58 22.05 22.74
C ALA A 549 -3.32 23.50 22.28
N SER A 550 -2.28 23.71 21.48
CA SER A 550 -2.07 24.98 20.80
C SER A 550 -3.25 25.28 19.89
N GLY A 551 -3.53 26.56 19.67
CA GLY A 551 -4.71 27.02 18.95
C GLY A 551 -4.97 26.28 17.64
N LYS A 552 -6.25 25.93 17.42
CA LYS A 552 -6.75 25.33 16.18
C LYS A 552 -6.23 26.12 14.98
N ALA A 553 -5.35 25.53 14.18
CA ALA A 553 -5.12 26.02 12.84
C ALA A 553 -6.41 25.73 12.06
N ALA A 554 -7.26 26.75 11.91
CA ALA A 554 -8.47 26.63 11.10
C ALA A 554 -8.08 26.19 9.69
N LEU A 555 -8.89 25.31 9.10
CA LEU A 555 -8.78 24.91 7.71
C LEU A 555 -8.97 26.16 6.83
N ARG A 556 -7.88 26.86 6.53
CA ARG A 556 -7.89 27.99 5.61
C ARG A 556 -7.65 27.42 4.23
N THR A 557 -8.72 27.19 3.49
CA THR A 557 -8.64 27.16 2.03
C THR A 557 -8.11 28.52 1.59
N GLY A 558 -6.82 28.59 1.30
CA GLY A 558 -6.28 29.76 0.61
C GLY A 558 -7.01 29.93 -0.73
N ALA A 559 -7.03 31.15 -1.27
CA ALA A 559 -7.51 31.35 -2.62
C ALA A 559 -6.60 30.61 -3.62
N VAL A 560 -7.19 29.98 -4.64
CA VAL A 560 -6.45 29.55 -5.83
C VAL A 560 -5.92 30.81 -6.52
N PRO A 561 -4.60 30.94 -6.72
CA PRO A 561 -4.04 32.15 -7.31
C PRO A 561 -4.58 32.38 -8.72
N VAL A 562 -4.89 33.60 -9.09
CA VAL A 562 -5.31 33.95 -10.45
C VAL A 562 -4.09 34.39 -11.25
N ILE A 563 -3.75 33.62 -12.29
CA ILE A 563 -2.69 34.00 -13.24
C ILE A 563 -3.24 35.02 -14.22
N SER A 564 -2.51 36.13 -14.39
CA SER A 564 -2.87 37.20 -15.30
C SER A 564 -1.65 37.75 -16.03
N LYS A 565 -1.90 38.55 -17.09
CA LYS A 565 -0.85 39.24 -17.86
C LYS A 565 0.30 38.32 -18.33
N LEU A 566 -0.04 37.08 -18.68
CA LEU A 566 0.93 36.15 -19.24
C LEU A 566 1.39 36.66 -20.62
N THR A 567 2.70 36.88 -20.74
CA THR A 567 3.35 37.31 -21.98
C THR A 567 4.55 36.41 -22.27
N VAL A 568 4.76 36.14 -23.55
CA VAL A 568 5.87 35.34 -24.05
C VAL A 568 6.58 36.16 -25.12
N SER A 569 7.90 36.31 -24.99
CA SER A 569 8.72 37.11 -25.88
C SER A 569 10.09 36.47 -26.09
N SER A 570 10.83 36.89 -27.10
CA SER A 570 12.20 36.46 -27.36
C SER A 570 13.15 37.62 -27.08
N GLU A 571 14.09 37.45 -26.15
CA GLU A 571 15.14 38.42 -25.81
C GLU A 571 16.49 37.69 -25.81
N ASP A 572 17.49 38.17 -26.56
CA ASP A 572 18.88 37.68 -26.52
C ASP A 572 19.04 36.14 -26.62
N ASP A 573 18.42 35.50 -27.62
CA ASP A 573 18.39 34.04 -27.79
C ASP A 573 17.76 33.26 -26.60
N THR A 574 16.92 33.92 -25.80
CA THR A 574 16.14 33.31 -24.73
C THR A 574 14.65 33.59 -24.89
N LEU A 575 13.83 32.57 -24.60
CA LEU A 575 12.39 32.74 -24.50
C LEU A 575 12.09 33.28 -23.10
N VAL A 576 11.59 34.52 -23.03
CA VAL A 576 11.26 35.20 -21.77
C VAL A 576 9.75 35.17 -21.56
N ILE A 577 9.36 34.58 -20.42
CA ILE A 577 7.97 34.35 -20.06
C ILE A 577 7.69 35.10 -18.78
N ARG A 578 6.73 36.02 -18.83
CA ARG A 578 6.33 36.85 -17.69
C ARG A 578 4.86 36.68 -17.38
N TRP A 579 4.51 36.63 -16.11
CA TRP A 579 3.12 36.68 -15.68
C TRP A 579 2.98 37.29 -14.28
N GLU A 580 1.76 37.67 -13.94
CA GLU A 580 1.41 38.17 -12.62
C GLU A 580 0.42 37.25 -11.91
N THR A 581 0.41 37.30 -10.58
CA THR A 581 -0.59 36.66 -9.73
C THR A 581 -1.22 37.64 -8.75
N ASP A 582 -2.49 37.40 -8.41
CA ASP A 582 -3.26 38.21 -7.46
C ASP A 582 -2.77 38.07 -6.00
N ILE A 583 -2.17 36.92 -5.66
CA ILE A 583 -1.52 36.63 -4.38
C ILE A 583 -0.04 36.25 -4.59
N ASP A 584 0.75 36.25 -3.51
CA ASP A 584 2.16 35.86 -3.59
C ASP A 584 2.27 34.36 -3.85
N THR A 585 3.03 33.99 -4.87
CA THR A 585 3.14 32.60 -5.33
C THR A 585 4.58 32.24 -5.72
N THR A 586 4.91 30.94 -5.70
CA THR A 586 6.04 30.41 -6.47
C THR A 586 5.63 30.21 -7.92
N GLY A 587 6.57 30.27 -8.85
CA GLY A 587 6.27 30.22 -10.29
C GLY A 587 7.02 29.14 -11.05
N GLN A 588 6.37 28.52 -12.04
CA GLN A 588 7.00 27.53 -12.92
C GLN A 588 6.44 27.57 -14.35
N VAL A 589 7.27 27.19 -15.32
CA VAL A 589 6.93 27.04 -16.74
C VAL A 589 7.13 25.60 -17.23
N TRP A 590 6.26 25.12 -18.12
CA TRP A 590 6.47 23.90 -18.92
C TRP A 590 6.46 24.18 -20.42
N LEU A 591 7.27 23.44 -21.18
CA LEU A 591 7.41 23.58 -22.63
C LEU A 591 7.32 22.21 -23.35
N ARG A 592 6.52 22.13 -24.42
CA ARG A 592 6.30 20.92 -25.27
C ARG A 592 6.40 21.24 -26.77
N GLU A 593 6.64 20.26 -27.64
CA GLU A 593 6.77 20.47 -29.11
C GLU A 593 5.51 20.11 -29.92
N GLN A 594 4.52 19.45 -29.30
CA GLN A 594 3.27 19.04 -29.96
C GLN A 594 2.07 19.46 -29.10
N PRO A 595 0.95 19.91 -29.71
CA PRO A 595 -0.28 20.13 -29.00
C PRO A 595 -1.00 18.79 -28.77
N GLY A 596 -1.57 18.59 -27.58
CA GLY A 596 -2.65 17.62 -27.41
C GLY A 596 -2.32 16.24 -26.82
N ASP A 597 -1.12 16.01 -26.27
CA ASP A 597 -0.92 14.88 -25.36
C ASP A 597 -0.47 15.38 -23.98
N PRO A 598 -1.37 15.48 -22.99
CA PRO A 598 -1.01 15.84 -21.62
C PRO A 598 -0.05 14.81 -20.98
N TRP A 599 0.02 13.58 -21.51
CA TRP A 599 0.79 12.45 -20.98
C TRP A 599 2.23 12.35 -21.53
N ALA A 600 2.60 13.13 -22.54
CA ALA A 600 3.99 13.20 -22.98
C ALA A 600 4.84 14.02 -21.98
N PRO A 601 5.99 13.49 -21.48
CA PRO A 601 6.84 14.22 -20.55
C PRO A 601 7.35 15.52 -21.21
N PRO A 602 7.36 16.66 -20.47
CA PRO A 602 7.77 17.94 -21.03
C PRO A 602 9.23 17.86 -21.52
N LEU A 603 9.54 18.58 -22.61
CA LEU A 603 10.89 18.61 -23.18
C LEU A 603 11.88 19.24 -22.19
N VAL A 604 11.39 20.23 -21.44
CA VAL A 604 12.07 20.93 -20.34
C VAL A 604 11.03 21.26 -19.27
N ALA A 605 11.22 20.77 -18.04
CA ALA A 605 10.55 21.34 -16.87
C ALA A 605 11.33 22.61 -16.49
N GLY A 606 10.72 23.77 -16.69
CA GLY A 606 11.38 25.07 -16.59
C GLY A 606 11.83 25.40 -15.17
N GLU A 607 12.75 26.35 -15.09
CA GLU A 607 13.23 26.96 -13.85
C GLU A 607 12.07 27.32 -12.90
N VAL A 608 12.33 27.24 -11.59
CA VAL A 608 11.31 27.46 -10.56
C VAL A 608 11.66 28.75 -9.81
N HIS A 609 10.74 29.70 -9.80
CA HIS A 609 10.75 30.77 -8.82
C HIS A 609 10.43 30.19 -7.44
N ARG A 610 11.45 29.96 -6.61
CA ARG A 610 11.32 29.32 -5.29
C ARG A 610 10.86 30.28 -4.18
N HIS A 611 10.86 31.58 -4.46
CA HIS A 611 10.40 32.62 -3.53
C HIS A 611 8.99 33.08 -3.92
N LEU A 612 8.17 33.39 -2.91
CA LEU A 612 6.83 33.90 -3.11
C LEU A 612 6.90 35.33 -3.68
N THR A 613 6.32 35.54 -4.87
CA THR A 613 6.23 36.83 -5.55
C THR A 613 4.92 36.90 -6.34
N ARG A 614 4.47 38.12 -6.64
CA ARG A 614 3.34 38.36 -7.56
C ARG A 614 3.77 38.58 -9.00
N GLN A 615 5.05 38.85 -9.22
CA GLN A 615 5.62 39.11 -10.53
C GLN A 615 6.65 38.04 -10.84
N HIS A 616 6.40 37.32 -11.94
CA HIS A 616 7.21 36.20 -12.36
C HIS A 616 7.85 36.47 -13.71
N GLU A 617 9.11 36.07 -13.84
CA GLU A 617 9.87 36.10 -15.09
C GLU A 617 10.75 34.84 -15.14
N ILE A 618 10.51 33.96 -16.10
CA ILE A 618 11.36 32.80 -16.36
C ILE A 618 11.97 32.94 -17.74
N ARG A 619 13.28 32.67 -17.84
CA ARG A 619 14.05 32.74 -19.08
C ARG A 619 14.50 31.35 -19.49
N LEU A 620 14.05 30.88 -20.65
CA LEU A 620 14.44 29.58 -21.20
C LEU A 620 15.45 29.77 -22.35
N ALA A 621 16.63 29.18 -22.19
CA ALA A 621 17.67 29.15 -23.22
C ALA A 621 17.71 27.79 -23.96
N TRP A 622 18.49 27.71 -25.04
CA TRP A 622 18.82 26.47 -25.78
C TRP A 622 17.67 25.82 -26.56
N LEU A 623 16.65 26.60 -26.93
CA LEU A 623 15.54 26.14 -27.77
C LEU A 623 15.94 26.09 -29.25
N LEU A 624 15.26 25.24 -30.02
CA LEU A 624 15.45 25.12 -31.47
C LEU A 624 14.75 26.27 -32.18
N SER A 625 15.51 27.02 -32.99
CA SER A 625 14.97 28.08 -33.85
C SER A 625 13.95 27.53 -34.85
N GLY A 626 12.84 28.24 -35.02
CA GLY A 626 11.77 27.90 -35.97
C GLY A 626 10.93 26.68 -35.54
N GLN A 627 11.12 26.19 -34.33
CA GLN A 627 10.29 25.15 -33.74
C GLN A 627 9.13 25.80 -32.99
N ARG A 628 7.94 25.24 -33.14
CA ARG A 628 6.77 25.61 -32.35
C ARG A 628 6.80 24.88 -31.02
N TYR A 629 6.50 25.63 -29.97
CA TYR A 629 6.41 25.14 -28.61
C TYR A 629 5.03 25.46 -28.01
N TYR A 630 4.59 24.62 -27.10
CA TYR A 630 3.36 24.79 -26.34
C TYR A 630 3.74 24.95 -24.87
N LEU A 631 3.35 26.10 -24.31
CA LEU A 631 3.77 26.59 -23.01
C LEU A 631 2.60 26.56 -22.02
N GLN A 632 2.86 26.14 -20.79
CA GLN A 632 1.96 26.42 -19.66
C GLN A 632 2.74 27.07 -18.54
N VAL A 633 2.14 28.05 -17.85
CA VAL A 633 2.69 28.61 -16.62
C VAL A 633 1.84 28.20 -15.44
N ALA A 634 2.47 28.11 -14.28
CA ALA A 634 1.78 27.80 -13.06
C ALA A 634 2.29 28.60 -11.88
N ALA A 635 1.36 28.86 -10.96
CA ALA A 635 1.58 29.62 -9.76
C ALA A 635 1.07 28.84 -8.55
N ALA A 636 1.86 28.72 -7.48
CA ALA A 636 1.48 28.05 -6.24
C ALA A 636 1.54 29.01 -5.05
N SER A 637 0.45 29.14 -4.29
CA SER A 637 0.37 30.00 -3.11
C SER A 637 1.16 29.46 -1.92
N ALA A 638 1.34 30.28 -0.89
CA ALA A 638 1.94 29.86 0.38
C ALA A 638 1.15 28.73 1.07
N THR A 639 -0.16 28.66 0.83
CA THR A 639 -1.03 27.58 1.34
C THR A 639 -1.15 26.42 0.34
N GLY A 640 -0.26 26.39 -0.66
CA GLY A 640 -0.13 25.34 -1.67
C GLY A 640 -1.25 25.26 -2.72
N GLN A 641 -2.15 26.25 -2.79
CA GLN A 641 -3.17 26.32 -3.83
C GLN A 641 -2.54 26.72 -5.16
N VAL A 642 -2.92 26.07 -6.26
CA VAL A 642 -2.20 26.19 -7.54
C VAL A 642 -3.14 26.55 -8.67
N ALA A 643 -2.72 27.49 -9.51
CA ALA A 643 -3.32 27.70 -10.82
C ALA A 643 -2.33 27.38 -11.95
N ILE A 644 -2.89 26.95 -13.08
CA ILE A 644 -2.17 26.61 -14.29
C ILE A 644 -2.95 27.21 -15.47
N THR A 645 -2.25 27.78 -16.45
CA THR A 645 -2.89 28.27 -17.67
C THR A 645 -3.14 27.15 -18.67
N ASP A 646 -4.08 27.38 -19.60
CA ASP A 646 -4.14 26.59 -20.83
C ASP A 646 -2.80 26.67 -21.60
N ALA A 647 -2.57 25.69 -22.48
CA ALA A 647 -1.39 25.67 -23.31
C ALA A 647 -1.41 26.82 -24.33
N ILE A 648 -0.35 27.63 -24.33
CA ILE A 648 -0.17 28.75 -25.26
C ILE A 648 0.90 28.37 -26.28
N GLU A 649 0.60 28.55 -27.56
CA GLU A 649 1.58 28.34 -28.64
C GLU A 649 2.58 29.51 -28.67
N ALA A 650 3.88 29.18 -28.72
CA ALA A 650 4.98 30.12 -28.85
C ALA A 650 5.98 29.60 -29.88
N GLU A 651 6.42 30.47 -30.79
CA GLU A 651 7.47 30.16 -31.75
C GLU A 651 8.78 30.82 -31.31
N PHE A 652 9.86 30.05 -31.25
CA PHE A 652 11.17 30.58 -30.89
C PHE A 652 11.99 30.92 -32.15
N SER A 653 12.41 32.17 -32.29
CA SER A 653 13.13 32.70 -33.46
C SER A 653 14.58 33.13 -33.18
N GLY A 654 15.26 32.47 -32.23
CA GLY A 654 16.66 32.77 -31.87
C GLY A 654 17.72 32.06 -32.72
N ALA A 655 18.90 32.66 -32.90
CA ALA A 655 19.91 32.20 -33.84
C ALA A 655 20.90 31.17 -33.23
N SER A 656 20.49 29.92 -33.01
CA SER A 656 21.42 28.92 -32.42
C SER A 656 21.73 27.69 -33.31
N LEU A 657 22.97 27.67 -33.83
CA LEU A 657 23.65 26.52 -34.43
C LEU A 657 23.94 25.38 -33.41
N ARG A 658 23.64 25.57 -32.11
CA ARG A 658 24.00 24.65 -31.03
C ARG A 658 22.95 23.59 -30.70
N GLY A 659 21.67 23.79 -31.05
CA GLY A 659 20.60 22.81 -30.78
C GLY A 659 20.66 21.51 -31.60
N ARG A 660 21.34 21.52 -32.76
CA ARG A 660 21.41 20.36 -33.67
C ARG A 660 22.31 19.22 -33.19
N ALA A 661 23.22 19.45 -32.25
CA ALA A 661 24.25 18.46 -31.89
C ALA A 661 23.78 17.32 -30.96
N ARG A 662 22.60 17.41 -30.34
CA ARG A 662 22.13 16.42 -29.34
C ARG A 662 20.95 15.55 -29.78
N GLY A 663 20.25 15.91 -30.86
CA GLY A 663 19.19 15.06 -31.45
C GLY A 663 19.70 13.71 -31.97
N MET A 664 21.01 13.57 -32.18
CA MET A 664 21.65 12.32 -32.62
C MET A 664 22.01 11.33 -31.49
N LEU A 665 21.78 11.66 -30.21
CA LEU A 665 22.22 10.83 -29.07
C LEU A 665 21.12 10.65 -28.00
N ARG A 666 19.98 10.03 -28.36
CA ARG A 666 19.02 9.47 -27.37
C ARG A 666 18.88 7.94 -27.54
N PRO A 667 19.00 7.13 -26.47
CA PRO A 667 18.67 5.71 -26.50
C PRO A 667 17.16 5.50 -26.44
N MET A 668 16.64 4.59 -27.28
CA MET A 668 15.30 4.02 -27.14
C MET A 668 15.24 3.13 -25.88
N TYR A 669 14.47 3.52 -24.89
CA TYR A 669 13.97 2.61 -23.85
C TYR A 669 12.49 2.36 -24.12
N ALA A 670 12.20 1.24 -24.77
CA ALA A 670 10.90 0.60 -24.79
C ALA A 670 11.16 -0.91 -24.70
N SER A 671 11.23 -1.44 -23.47
CA SER A 671 11.17 -2.88 -23.26
C SER A 671 9.72 -3.32 -23.46
N THR A 672 9.40 -3.80 -24.66
CA THR A 672 8.13 -4.47 -24.93
C THR A 672 8.12 -5.82 -24.19
N ALA A 673 7.39 -5.92 -23.08
CA ALA A 673 6.89 -7.20 -22.61
C ALA A 673 5.78 -7.63 -23.57
N ARG A 674 5.94 -8.78 -24.25
CA ARG A 674 4.87 -9.40 -25.03
C ARG A 674 3.98 -10.20 -24.09
N PRO A 675 2.65 -10.01 -24.07
CA PRO A 675 1.78 -10.84 -23.26
C PRO A 675 1.56 -12.23 -23.88
N LEU A 676 1.50 -13.21 -22.99
CA LEU A 676 1.10 -14.60 -23.24
C LEU A 676 -0.34 -14.70 -23.77
N VAL A 677 -0.58 -15.80 -24.50
CA VAL A 677 -1.80 -16.17 -25.25
C VAL A 677 -3.05 -16.26 -24.36
N CYS A 678 -4.21 -15.84 -24.88
CA CYS A 678 -5.51 -15.94 -24.22
C CYS A 678 -5.87 -17.38 -23.84
N TRP A 679 -6.40 -17.57 -22.64
CA TRP A 679 -7.00 -18.81 -22.18
C TRP A 679 -8.33 -19.03 -22.92
N SER A 680 -8.50 -20.17 -23.59
CA SER A 680 -9.81 -20.60 -24.10
C SER A 680 -10.21 -21.90 -23.40
N GLU A 681 -11.50 -22.03 -23.05
CA GLU A 681 -12.06 -23.27 -22.46
C GLU A 681 -11.93 -24.49 -23.39
N GLN A 682 -11.57 -24.27 -24.67
CA GLN A 682 -11.55 -25.30 -25.70
C GLN A 682 -10.15 -25.86 -26.01
N HIS A 683 -9.08 -25.23 -25.51
CA HIS A 683 -7.71 -25.72 -25.68
C HIS A 683 -6.86 -25.50 -24.41
N PRO A 684 -6.62 -26.53 -23.58
CA PRO A 684 -5.65 -26.41 -22.50
C PRO A 684 -4.25 -26.31 -23.10
N VAL A 685 -3.67 -25.12 -23.13
CA VAL A 685 -2.26 -24.97 -23.50
C VAL A 685 -1.43 -25.21 -22.24
N LEU A 686 -0.61 -26.28 -22.29
CA LEU A 686 0.42 -26.61 -21.32
C LEU A 686 1.33 -25.39 -21.09
N ALA A 687 1.25 -24.79 -19.91
CA ALA A 687 2.26 -23.86 -19.40
C ALA A 687 3.50 -24.68 -19.00
N GLY A 688 4.28 -25.11 -19.99
CA GLY A 688 5.62 -25.66 -19.79
C GLY A 688 6.62 -24.52 -19.69
N ILE A 689 7.21 -24.34 -18.51
CA ILE A 689 8.46 -23.60 -18.35
C ILE A 689 9.50 -24.33 -19.19
N LEU A 690 9.96 -23.71 -20.28
CA LEU A 690 11.05 -24.21 -21.09
C LEU A 690 12.14 -23.15 -21.15
N THR A 691 13.04 -23.24 -20.18
CA THR A 691 14.36 -22.63 -20.22
C THR A 691 15.15 -23.29 -21.35
N LEU A 692 15.31 -22.59 -22.47
CA LEU A 692 16.35 -22.90 -23.45
C LEU A 692 17.32 -21.73 -23.50
N GLY A 693 18.45 -21.93 -22.82
CA GLY A 693 19.67 -21.23 -23.12
C GLY A 693 20.30 -21.74 -24.41
N THR A 694 21.06 -20.85 -25.03
CA THR A 694 22.06 -21.02 -26.11
C THR A 694 21.59 -20.98 -27.56
N SER A 695 22.49 -20.40 -28.38
CA SER A 695 22.50 -20.15 -29.83
C SER A 695 21.69 -18.92 -30.32
N THR A 696 22.21 -17.94 -31.06
CA THR A 696 23.48 -17.83 -31.81
C THR A 696 23.82 -16.36 -32.07
N LEU A 697 25.00 -15.92 -31.64
CA LEU A 697 25.71 -14.78 -32.21
C LEU A 697 26.06 -15.09 -33.67
N ALA A 698 25.26 -14.60 -34.61
CA ALA A 698 25.63 -14.54 -36.02
C ALA A 698 24.85 -13.41 -36.69
N GLY A 699 25.40 -12.19 -36.64
CA GLY A 699 24.78 -11.07 -37.34
C GLY A 699 25.06 -9.66 -36.83
N LEU A 700 26.18 -9.38 -36.16
CA LEU A 700 26.61 -7.98 -35.91
C LEU A 700 28.14 -7.83 -35.75
N VAL A 701 28.91 -8.75 -36.34
CA VAL A 701 30.37 -8.58 -36.60
C VAL A 701 30.61 -7.95 -37.99
N GLY A 702 29.55 -7.67 -38.76
CA GLY A 702 29.66 -7.13 -40.13
C GLY A 702 29.91 -5.62 -40.26
N TRP A 703 29.87 -4.82 -39.19
CA TRP A 703 29.91 -3.35 -39.30
C TRP A 703 31.02 -2.64 -38.52
N ARG A 704 31.90 -3.38 -37.84
CA ARG A 704 33.16 -2.83 -37.28
C ARG A 704 34.42 -3.12 -38.12
N ALA A 705 34.31 -3.90 -39.19
CA ALA A 705 35.40 -4.11 -40.15
C ALA A 705 35.41 -3.11 -41.33
N ALA A 706 34.30 -2.43 -41.62
CA ALA A 706 34.22 -1.47 -42.73
C ALA A 706 34.63 -0.02 -42.35
N ALA A 707 34.64 0.32 -41.06
CA ALA A 707 35.09 1.64 -40.57
C ALA A 707 36.60 1.70 -40.27
N MET A 708 37.27 0.55 -40.06
CA MET A 708 38.72 0.48 -39.82
C MET A 708 39.58 0.27 -41.08
N GLN A 709 38.97 0.10 -42.26
CA GLN A 709 39.69 0.05 -43.55
C GLN A 709 39.64 1.37 -44.35
N ARG A 710 38.87 2.38 -43.92
CA ARG A 710 38.86 3.72 -44.53
C ARG A 710 39.76 4.75 -43.84
N GLN A 711 40.26 4.49 -42.63
CA GLN A 711 41.26 5.34 -41.96
C GLN A 711 42.73 4.87 -42.13
N ARG A 712 42.99 3.76 -42.82
CA ARG A 712 44.36 3.31 -43.19
C ARG A 712 44.74 3.55 -44.65
N ARG A 713 43.89 4.18 -45.46
CA ARG A 713 44.20 4.58 -46.85
C ARG A 713 44.36 6.09 -47.07
N ALA A 714 44.36 6.89 -46.00
CA ALA A 714 44.65 8.33 -46.05
C ALA A 714 45.99 8.73 -45.38
N LYS A 715 46.92 7.78 -45.21
CA LYS A 715 48.27 8.04 -44.65
C LYS A 715 49.43 7.37 -45.40
N VAL A 716 49.23 6.99 -46.66
CA VAL A 716 50.30 6.49 -47.57
C VAL A 716 50.22 7.14 -48.97
N ALA A 717 49.57 8.30 -49.10
CA ALA A 717 49.55 9.06 -50.35
C ALA A 717 49.62 10.57 -50.07
N GLU A 718 50.71 10.98 -49.44
CA GLU A 718 51.39 12.28 -49.58
C GLU A 718 52.71 12.15 -48.76
N LYS A 719 53.95 12.42 -49.22
CA LYS A 719 54.49 13.03 -50.44
C LYS A 719 53.62 14.01 -51.21
#